data_AF-A0A8H4F560-F1
#
_entry.id   AF-A0A8H4F560-F1
#
_cell.length_a   1.000
_cell.length_b   1.000
_cell.length_c   1.000
_cell.angle_alpha   90.00
_cell.angle_beta   90.00
_cell.angle_gamma   90.00
#
_symmetry.space_group_name_H-M   'P 1'
#
loop_
_entity.id
_entity.type
_entity.pdbx_description
1 polymer ?
#
loop_
_entity_poly.entity_id
_entity_poly.type
_entity_poly.pdbx_seq_one_letter_code
_entity_poly.pdbx_strand_id
1 'polypeptide(L)'
;MPNRLQSQLQQQKMQQQQQQQQEALLNQPQQQQQQQKKPPVPEEKVKVLTSWWAWLAFLMTCCIPNWFLRVCLRKRNAMVQQAWREKLSLCYIILLLCGALAFITYGLNKTLCPTPDVNSPFSRVTNGARIPVYYSDVRVFGTIYPMDAMKLFFQNKGMNLTNDYENTDISSIFDGDTTGACAKYPSMKLTNCALNNPYGGTFPAPNNTCFSLAELQRFFRSSAVLGFDWQDLNKNLVYGRGLTLVGDSVLNLTKYLSNPTPPFGPDVDRAIRNNLANDLSYALLYSQAGKDARKCLVARYKVGIMETETGGCIADSMIMTLMLVVIIVMIVIRYSMALLFQWFISRRLTKPGGRSNWLAWRSIKGGNNDPANHIPGPYNNYGVVQNASSTSLGSGSSRNTPFSEQSSAVGLGGAQSDIVTTELYTVMLVTCYSEGEEGLRITMDSLAETTFSKKHKIFFVIADGMITGHGETKSTPDIVVSMMDLDPTMTNPKPASYLAIADGEKQLNMAKVYAGHYKGVPCITIVKCGTEEEANLPKAGNRGKRDSQLILMSYFQRVLFNDRLSELDYEIFWKMTWLMKGVTPDKFELVLMVDADTKVLPDALTYMVAAMANDITIMGLCGETRIANKRSSWVTAIQVFEYYISHHYAKAFESLFGIVTCLPGCFSMYRIKSPKNGAWVPILANPDIILEYNQNVVTTLHEKNLLLLGEDRFLSTLMLRTFPRRQMMFVPQARCKTVVPDEFKVLLSQRRRWINSTVHNLMELVLVSDLCGIACLSMQFSVFIDLIGTLVLPAAIVMTVYLIVNTAISSDPQWQSLALLIAILGLPAVLIAITTFKFIYVLWMIVYLIALPIWNLVLPLYSFWHFDDFSWGATRVVVGEKKGDSHGDADGKFDPTRLVMKKWEDWETERTGQKFNKKMTLKTPLDSPAAFDGKNTITPATVSSFGTIFNDRKMFGASPAPTITSSQ
;
A
#
# COMPACT_ATOMS: atom_id res chain seq x y z
N MET A 1 34.55 -24.56 16.07
CA MET A 1 34.91 -23.81 17.30
C MET A 1 34.67 -22.28 17.28
N PRO A 2 34.33 -21.55 16.19
CA PRO A 2 34.12 -20.08 16.27
C PRO A 2 32.75 -19.65 16.87
N ASN A 3 31.72 -20.50 16.80
CA ASN A 3 30.37 -20.15 17.29
C ASN A 3 30.26 -20.05 18.82
N ARG A 4 31.06 -20.81 19.58
CA ARG A 4 31.09 -20.72 21.05
C ARG A 4 31.77 -19.45 21.54
N LEU A 5 32.81 -19.03 20.83
CA LEU A 5 33.52 -17.79 21.16
C LEU A 5 32.63 -16.57 20.87
N GLN A 6 31.90 -16.58 19.75
CA GLN A 6 30.91 -15.54 19.45
C GLN A 6 29.77 -15.50 20.47
N SER A 7 29.21 -16.66 20.88
CA SER A 7 28.17 -16.68 21.91
C SER A 7 28.67 -16.21 23.26
N GLN A 8 29.91 -16.53 23.63
CA GLN A 8 30.54 -16.06 24.87
C GLN A 8 30.85 -14.57 24.83
N LEU A 9 31.33 -14.03 23.70
CA LEU A 9 31.52 -12.59 23.50
C LEU A 9 30.21 -11.82 23.54
N GLN A 10 29.13 -12.41 23.01
CA GLN A 10 27.80 -11.80 23.02
C GLN A 10 27.16 -11.86 24.41
N GLN A 11 27.41 -12.92 25.17
CA GLN A 11 27.07 -13.00 26.61
C GLN A 11 27.86 -12.00 27.46
N GLN A 12 29.18 -11.87 27.22
CA GLN A 12 30.02 -10.89 27.93
C GLN A 12 29.60 -9.45 27.62
N LYS A 13 29.25 -9.14 26.36
CA LYS A 13 28.71 -7.81 26.00
C LYS A 13 27.36 -7.53 26.67
N MET A 14 26.47 -8.52 26.77
CA MET A 14 25.21 -8.36 27.50
C MET A 14 25.41 -8.20 29.00
N GLN A 15 26.37 -8.91 29.61
CA GLN A 15 26.70 -8.77 31.03
C GLN A 15 27.35 -7.41 31.33
N GLN A 16 28.22 -6.90 30.45
CA GLN A 16 28.79 -5.56 30.58
C GLN A 16 27.72 -4.46 30.42
N GLN A 17 26.77 -4.64 29.49
CA GLN A 17 25.64 -3.71 29.36
C GLN A 17 24.71 -3.76 30.57
N GLN A 18 24.49 -4.94 31.16
CA GLN A 18 23.72 -5.08 32.40
C GLN A 18 24.43 -4.41 33.58
N GLN A 19 25.76 -4.56 33.71
CA GLN A 19 26.51 -3.87 34.77
C GLN A 19 26.48 -2.35 34.59
N GLN A 20 26.60 -1.84 33.36
CA GLN A 20 26.48 -0.40 33.09
C GLN A 20 25.07 0.14 33.35
N GLN A 21 24.02 -0.62 33.03
CA GLN A 21 22.64 -0.26 33.38
C GLN A 21 22.40 -0.32 34.89
N GLN A 22 22.99 -1.29 35.58
CA GLN A 22 22.83 -1.46 37.01
C GLN A 22 23.58 -0.38 37.80
N GLU A 23 24.78 0.04 37.36
CA GLU A 23 25.48 1.21 37.90
C GLU A 23 24.76 2.53 37.59
N ALA A 24 24.13 2.66 36.42
CA ALA A 24 23.30 3.82 36.08
C ALA A 24 22.03 3.91 36.93
N LEU A 25 21.42 2.77 37.29
CA LEU A 25 20.24 2.69 38.17
C LEU A 25 20.60 2.85 39.66
N LEU A 26 21.77 2.36 40.09
CA LEU A 26 22.21 2.45 41.50
C LEU A 26 22.70 3.86 41.87
N ASN A 27 23.20 4.64 40.91
CA ASN A 27 23.69 6.01 41.13
C ASN A 27 22.60 7.10 41.04
N GLN A 28 21.38 6.77 40.59
CA GLN A 28 20.26 7.71 40.50
C GLN A 28 19.79 8.30 41.84
N PRO A 29 19.77 7.58 42.99
CA PRO A 29 19.33 8.16 44.25
C PRO A 29 20.34 9.14 44.87
N GLN A 30 21.65 8.96 44.59
CA GLN A 30 22.71 9.76 45.21
C GLN A 30 23.00 11.08 44.47
N GLN A 31 22.73 11.17 43.16
CA GLN A 31 22.86 12.44 42.41
C GLN A 31 21.70 13.41 42.64
N GLN A 32 20.53 12.94 43.09
CA GLN A 32 19.36 13.80 43.30
C GLN A 32 19.37 14.55 44.64
N GLN A 33 20.12 14.09 45.66
CA GLN A 33 20.23 14.81 46.94
C GLN A 33 21.15 16.04 46.88
N GLN A 34 22.01 16.19 45.86
CA GLN A 34 22.84 17.40 45.68
C GLN A 34 22.20 18.49 44.80
N GLN A 35 21.05 18.24 44.18
CA GLN A 35 20.38 19.22 43.29
C GLN A 35 19.38 20.15 44.00
N GLN A 36 19.14 20.01 45.31
CA GLN A 36 18.18 20.84 46.06
C GLN A 36 18.63 22.30 46.34
N LYS A 37 19.74 22.78 45.75
CA LYS A 37 20.17 24.19 45.87
C LYS A 37 20.58 24.82 44.54
N LYS A 38 19.72 24.78 43.51
CA LYS A 38 19.88 25.66 42.33
C LYS A 38 18.60 26.43 42.00
N PRO A 39 18.71 27.75 41.67
CA PRO A 39 17.58 28.59 41.29
C PRO A 39 16.97 28.11 39.96
N PRO A 40 15.73 28.54 39.61
CA PRO A 40 14.95 27.94 38.53
C PRO A 40 15.69 27.99 37.18
N VAL A 41 15.69 26.85 36.50
CA VAL A 41 16.29 26.65 35.17
C VAL A 41 15.47 27.41 34.11
N PRO A 42 16.09 28.16 33.18
CA PRO A 42 15.37 28.80 32.08
C PRO A 42 14.84 27.76 31.09
N GLU A 43 13.66 27.99 30.51
CA GLU A 43 13.04 27.16 29.47
C GLU A 43 14.05 26.78 28.37
N GLU A 44 14.25 25.47 28.19
CA GLU A 44 15.16 24.93 27.18
C GLU A 44 14.57 25.16 25.79
N LYS A 45 15.27 25.93 24.93
CA LYS A 45 14.84 26.18 23.55
C LYS A 45 14.76 24.85 22.79
N VAL A 46 13.56 24.42 22.42
CA VAL A 46 13.29 23.21 21.62
C VAL A 46 14.16 23.23 20.36
N LYS A 47 15.00 22.22 20.16
CA LYS A 47 15.81 22.05 18.94
C LYS A 47 14.89 21.62 17.79
N VAL A 48 14.77 22.45 16.76
CA VAL A 48 13.80 22.27 15.66
C VAL A 48 14.40 21.56 14.44
N LEU A 49 15.73 21.58 14.27
CA LEU A 49 16.45 20.95 13.16
C LEU A 49 17.20 19.70 13.65
N THR A 50 16.47 18.64 13.96
CA THR A 50 17.02 17.40 14.50
C THR A 50 17.17 16.30 13.46
N SER A 51 16.30 16.24 12.44
CA SER A 51 16.28 15.18 11.43
C SER A 51 16.78 15.65 10.06
N TRP A 52 17.24 14.69 9.24
CA TRP A 52 17.61 14.96 7.83
C TRP A 52 16.42 15.51 7.04
N TRP A 53 15.22 15.00 7.30
CA TRP A 53 13.98 15.51 6.71
C TRP A 53 13.71 16.97 7.07
N ALA A 54 13.90 17.35 8.34
CA ALA A 54 13.75 18.73 8.79
C ALA A 54 14.75 19.67 8.09
N TRP A 55 15.99 19.21 7.87
CA TRP A 55 17.01 19.93 7.10
C TRP A 55 16.66 20.08 5.62
N LEU A 56 16.18 19.00 4.98
CA LEU A 56 15.73 19.05 3.59
C LEU A 56 14.57 20.04 3.42
N ALA A 57 13.60 20.02 4.33
CA ALA A 57 12.47 20.94 4.30
C ALA A 57 12.91 22.40 4.48
N PHE A 58 13.92 22.64 5.31
CA PHE A 58 14.52 23.97 5.46
C PHE A 58 15.22 24.43 4.16
N LEU A 59 16.02 23.57 3.54
CA LEU A 59 16.71 23.88 2.28
C LEU A 59 15.74 24.17 1.13
N MET A 60 14.68 23.37 0.98
CA MET A 60 13.65 23.55 -0.06
C MET A 60 12.82 24.82 0.12
N THR A 61 12.75 25.36 1.35
CA THR A 61 11.99 26.57 1.68
C THR A 61 12.88 27.74 2.09
N CYS A 62 14.18 27.68 1.74
CA CYS A 62 15.18 28.67 2.13
C CYS A 62 14.88 30.07 1.57
N CYS A 63 14.16 30.13 0.45
CA CYS A 63 13.66 31.37 -0.15
C CYS A 63 12.63 32.12 0.72
N ILE A 64 12.08 31.47 1.74
CA ILE A 64 11.09 32.05 2.66
C ILE A 64 11.72 32.17 4.06
N PRO A 65 12.24 33.35 4.43
CA PRO A 65 12.96 33.54 5.69
C PRO A 65 12.02 33.52 6.92
N ASN A 66 12.59 33.22 8.10
CA ASN A 66 11.81 33.12 9.36
C ASN A 66 11.11 34.43 9.77
N TRP A 67 11.57 35.59 9.30
CA TRP A 67 10.87 36.85 9.56
C TRP A 67 9.55 36.92 8.78
N PHE A 68 9.52 36.45 7.53
CA PHE A 68 8.31 36.42 6.70
C PHE A 68 7.24 35.51 7.31
N LEU A 69 7.63 34.34 7.82
CA LEU A 69 6.71 33.41 8.49
C LEU A 69 6.08 34.01 9.76
N ARG A 70 6.88 34.74 10.53
CA ARG A 70 6.43 35.39 11.78
C ARG A 70 5.52 36.58 11.52
N VAL A 71 5.87 37.42 10.54
CA VAL A 71 5.20 38.71 10.29
C VAL A 71 4.03 38.56 9.33
N CYS A 72 4.23 37.94 8.16
CA CYS A 72 3.22 37.86 7.11
C CYS A 72 2.25 36.68 7.30
N LEU A 73 2.75 35.52 7.75
CA LEU A 73 1.94 34.31 7.93
C LEU A 73 1.48 34.10 9.39
N ARG A 74 1.80 35.03 10.31
CA ARG A 74 1.44 35.00 11.74
C ARG A 74 1.82 33.71 12.48
N LYS A 75 2.81 32.95 11.99
CA LYS A 75 3.29 31.71 12.63
C LYS A 75 4.42 32.03 13.61
N ARG A 76 4.08 32.36 14.86
CA ARG A 76 5.06 32.78 15.88
C ARG A 76 5.88 31.62 16.46
N ASN A 77 5.28 30.43 16.62
CA ASN A 77 5.92 29.27 17.24
C ASN A 77 6.90 28.58 16.29
N ALA A 78 8.10 28.23 16.78
CA ALA A 78 9.15 27.63 15.96
C ALA A 78 8.76 26.23 15.42
N MET A 79 8.07 25.41 16.20
CA MET A 79 7.53 24.12 15.72
C MET A 79 6.46 24.29 14.64
N VAL A 80 5.61 25.32 14.75
CA VAL A 80 4.57 25.60 13.74
C VAL A 80 5.21 26.11 12.43
N GLN A 81 6.30 26.87 12.52
CA GLN A 81 7.09 27.28 11.36
C GLN A 81 7.70 26.07 10.65
N GLN A 82 8.30 25.14 11.41
CA GLN A 82 8.89 23.93 10.87
C GLN A 82 7.86 23.01 10.21
N ALA A 83 6.72 22.77 10.87
CA ALA A 83 5.62 22.00 10.32
C ALA A 83 5.10 22.59 8.99
N TRP A 84 5.04 23.93 8.90
CA TRP A 84 4.69 24.59 7.65
C TRP A 84 5.75 24.40 6.55
N ARG A 85 7.04 24.46 6.89
CA ARG A 85 8.13 24.20 5.93
C ARG A 85 8.08 22.77 5.39
N GLU A 86 7.86 21.80 6.27
CA GLU A 86 7.71 20.39 5.88
C GLU A 86 6.50 20.18 4.96
N LYS A 87 5.35 20.77 5.30
CA LYS A 87 4.15 20.74 4.46
C LYS A 87 4.41 21.32 3.08
N LEU A 88 5.01 22.51 3.01
CA LEU A 88 5.30 23.15 1.72
C LEU A 88 6.29 22.32 0.89
N SER A 89 7.29 21.72 1.54
CA SER A 89 8.27 20.84 0.88
C SER A 89 7.60 19.60 0.30
N LEU A 90 6.66 18.98 1.02
CA LEU A 90 5.85 17.88 0.49
C LEU A 90 5.02 18.32 -0.72
N CYS A 91 4.36 19.48 -0.65
CA CYS A 91 3.62 20.02 -1.79
C CYS A 91 4.53 20.28 -3.00
N TYR A 92 5.75 20.80 -2.80
CA TYR A 92 6.72 20.98 -3.88
C TYR A 92 7.15 19.66 -4.51
N ILE A 93 7.43 18.63 -3.70
CA ILE A 93 7.75 17.29 -4.21
C ILE A 93 6.58 16.73 -5.02
N ILE A 94 5.35 16.83 -4.51
CA ILE A 94 4.14 16.39 -5.23
C ILE A 94 3.98 17.14 -6.55
N LEU A 95 4.13 18.46 -6.56
CA LEU A 95 4.03 19.26 -7.78
C LEU A 95 5.12 18.91 -8.79
N LEU A 96 6.36 18.67 -8.33
CA LEU A 96 7.47 18.25 -9.18
C LEU A 96 7.20 16.88 -9.80
N LEU A 97 6.73 15.90 -9.02
CA LEU A 97 6.39 14.57 -9.51
C LEU A 97 5.21 14.61 -10.49
N CYS A 98 4.18 15.39 -10.19
CA CYS A 98 3.05 15.64 -11.09
C CYS A 98 3.49 16.30 -12.40
N GLY A 99 4.38 17.30 -12.31
CA GLY A 99 4.96 17.98 -13.47
C GLY A 99 5.84 17.06 -14.31
N ALA A 100 6.66 16.23 -13.68
CA ALA A 100 7.47 15.22 -14.34
C ALA A 100 6.60 14.19 -15.07
N LEU A 101 5.51 13.72 -14.44
CA LEU A 101 4.56 12.81 -15.07
C LEU A 101 3.88 13.47 -16.29
N ALA A 102 3.44 14.72 -16.16
CA ALA A 102 2.84 15.48 -17.26
C ALA A 102 3.82 15.74 -18.41
N PHE A 103 5.07 16.05 -18.06
CA PHE A 103 6.13 16.21 -19.04
C PHE A 103 6.43 14.90 -19.77
N ILE A 104 6.59 13.78 -19.08
CA ILE A 104 6.83 12.48 -19.72
C ILE A 104 5.65 12.08 -20.62
N THR A 105 4.41 12.34 -20.18
CA THR A 105 3.20 11.91 -20.91
C THR A 105 2.90 12.78 -22.14
N TYR A 106 3.16 14.09 -22.09
CA TYR A 106 2.80 15.03 -23.16
C TYR A 106 3.95 15.93 -23.61
N GLY A 107 4.75 16.42 -22.67
CA GLY A 107 5.87 17.30 -22.93
C GLY A 107 6.97 16.64 -23.76
N LEU A 108 7.23 15.36 -23.55
CA LEU A 108 8.29 14.61 -24.20
C LEU A 108 8.04 14.51 -25.71
N ASN A 109 6.84 14.09 -26.10
CA ASN A 109 6.42 14.07 -27.50
C ASN A 109 6.57 15.46 -28.14
N LYS A 110 6.02 16.51 -27.51
CA LYS A 110 6.09 17.88 -28.04
C LYS A 110 7.51 18.47 -28.09
N THR A 111 8.42 18.01 -27.23
CA THR A 111 9.81 18.51 -27.18
C THR A 111 10.74 17.76 -28.12
N LEU A 112 10.54 16.44 -28.29
CA LEU A 112 11.37 15.60 -29.15
C LEU A 112 10.86 15.57 -30.60
N CYS A 113 9.56 15.76 -30.82
CA CYS A 113 8.97 15.93 -32.14
C CYS A 113 8.84 17.42 -32.49
N PRO A 114 9.71 17.97 -33.37
CA PRO A 114 9.42 19.28 -33.95
C PRO A 114 8.11 19.19 -34.75
N THR A 115 7.29 20.25 -34.70
CA THR A 115 6.21 20.41 -35.69
C THR A 115 6.85 20.35 -37.06
N PRO A 116 6.37 19.51 -38.00
CA PRO A 116 7.00 19.38 -39.31
C PRO A 116 6.96 20.75 -39.98
N ASP A 117 8.11 21.41 -40.03
CA ASP A 117 8.29 22.60 -40.83
C ASP A 117 8.16 22.17 -42.30
N VAL A 118 7.01 22.50 -42.86
CA VAL A 118 6.74 22.73 -44.30
C VAL A 118 6.70 21.52 -45.25
N ASN A 119 6.31 20.33 -44.78
CA ASN A 119 5.87 19.26 -45.69
C ASN A 119 4.36 19.29 -45.87
N SER A 120 3.92 19.47 -47.11
CA SER A 120 2.52 19.39 -47.49
C SER A 120 2.21 17.94 -47.90
N PRO A 121 1.28 17.24 -47.24
CA PRO A 121 1.07 15.81 -47.45
C PRO A 121 0.41 15.53 -48.80
N PHE A 122 1.03 14.70 -49.64
CA PHE A 122 0.51 14.34 -50.95
C PHE A 122 -0.90 13.75 -50.89
N SER A 123 -1.20 12.92 -49.89
CA SER A 123 -2.51 12.30 -49.70
C SER A 123 -2.98 12.37 -48.26
N ARG A 124 -4.30 12.29 -48.08
CA ARG A 124 -4.96 12.19 -46.77
C ARG A 124 -5.98 11.06 -46.80
N VAL A 125 -6.25 10.48 -45.64
CA VAL A 125 -7.26 9.43 -45.50
C VAL A 125 -8.62 10.09 -45.22
N THR A 126 -9.56 9.90 -46.15
CA THR A 126 -10.94 10.37 -46.02
C THR A 126 -11.87 9.17 -46.19
N ASN A 127 -12.70 8.87 -45.19
CA ASN A 127 -13.62 7.71 -45.19
C ASN A 127 -12.94 6.36 -45.46
N GLY A 128 -11.73 6.15 -44.93
CA GLY A 128 -10.97 4.90 -45.11
C GLY A 128 -10.29 4.74 -46.48
N ALA A 129 -10.49 5.67 -47.41
CA ALA A 129 -9.78 5.73 -48.69
C ALA A 129 -8.72 6.84 -48.67
N ARG A 130 -7.50 6.52 -49.10
CA ARG A 130 -6.40 7.49 -49.23
C ARG A 130 -6.56 8.23 -50.56
N ILE A 131 -6.81 9.54 -50.48
CA ILE A 131 -7.04 10.41 -51.64
C ILE A 131 -5.96 11.51 -51.70
N PRO A 132 -5.51 11.89 -52.91
CA PRO A 132 -4.55 12.99 -53.05
C PRO A 132 -5.16 14.33 -52.61
N VAL A 133 -4.35 15.16 -51.95
CA VAL A 133 -4.77 16.49 -51.47
C VAL A 133 -4.74 17.47 -52.64
N TYR A 134 -5.79 18.29 -52.75
CA TYR A 134 -5.83 19.40 -53.69
C TYR A 134 -5.14 20.63 -53.11
N TYR A 135 -4.22 21.23 -53.87
CA TYR A 135 -3.56 22.48 -53.54
C TYR A 135 -3.91 23.54 -54.59
N SER A 136 -4.19 24.78 -54.18
CA SER A 136 -4.33 25.93 -55.09
C SER A 136 -3.02 26.37 -55.73
N ASP A 137 -1.90 25.73 -55.38
CA ASP A 137 -0.55 26.08 -55.81
C ASP A 137 -0.02 25.08 -56.85
N VAL A 138 1.03 25.48 -57.57
CA VAL A 138 1.70 24.67 -58.59
C VAL A 138 2.93 23.96 -58.03
N ARG A 139 3.32 22.84 -58.66
CA ARG A 139 4.48 22.04 -58.24
C ARG A 139 5.57 22.01 -59.28
N VAL A 140 6.82 22.17 -58.83
CA VAL A 140 8.03 22.03 -59.65
C VAL A 140 9.02 21.13 -58.91
N PHE A 141 9.29 19.95 -59.47
CA PHE A 141 10.11 18.86 -58.92
C PHE A 141 9.81 18.55 -57.44
N GLY A 142 8.51 18.60 -57.10
CA GLY A 142 8.01 18.37 -55.75
C GLY A 142 8.06 19.55 -54.79
N THR A 143 8.61 20.70 -55.20
CA THR A 143 8.52 21.94 -54.44
C THR A 143 7.24 22.68 -54.83
N ILE A 144 6.48 23.15 -53.84
CA ILE A 144 5.22 23.88 -54.02
C ILE A 144 5.52 25.37 -54.15
N TYR A 145 5.04 26.00 -55.20
CA TYR A 145 5.21 27.43 -55.42
C TYR A 145 3.85 28.13 -55.43
N PRO A 146 3.69 29.22 -54.67
CA PRO A 146 2.48 30.02 -54.70
C PRO A 146 2.12 30.42 -56.13
N MET A 147 0.86 30.22 -56.51
CA MET A 147 0.42 30.43 -57.88
C MET A 147 0.71 31.85 -58.39
N ASP A 148 0.56 32.85 -57.54
CA ASP A 148 0.82 34.26 -57.88
C ASP A 148 2.30 34.54 -58.17
N ALA A 149 3.20 33.92 -57.41
CA ALA A 149 4.64 34.03 -57.67
C ALA A 149 5.01 33.37 -59.01
N MET A 150 4.37 32.26 -59.35
CA MET A 150 4.62 31.57 -60.61
C MET A 150 4.08 32.35 -61.81
N LYS A 151 2.89 32.96 -61.69
CA LYS A 151 2.36 33.87 -62.74
C LYS A 151 3.34 34.99 -63.05
N LEU A 152 3.91 35.62 -62.02
CA LEU A 152 4.88 36.70 -62.18
C LEU A 152 6.18 36.20 -62.86
N PHE A 153 6.67 35.02 -62.48
CA PHE A 153 7.84 34.41 -63.12
C PHE A 153 7.62 34.15 -64.61
N PHE A 154 6.47 33.55 -64.98
CA PHE A 154 6.15 33.27 -66.38
C PHE A 154 5.91 34.55 -67.18
N GLN A 155 5.27 35.57 -66.60
CA GLN A 155 5.09 36.88 -67.24
C GLN A 155 6.43 37.52 -67.61
N ASN A 156 7.41 37.48 -66.71
CA ASN A 156 8.77 37.97 -66.98
C ASN A 156 9.49 37.19 -68.11
N LYS A 157 9.02 35.98 -68.41
CA LYS A 157 9.51 35.12 -69.50
C LYS A 157 8.65 35.19 -70.76
N GLY A 158 7.67 36.11 -70.82
CA GLY A 158 6.80 36.28 -71.98
C GLY A 158 5.71 35.22 -72.13
N MET A 159 5.35 34.52 -71.05
CA MET A 159 4.26 33.54 -71.03
C MET A 159 3.21 33.91 -69.97
N ASN A 160 1.95 33.55 -70.20
CA ASN A 160 0.88 33.78 -69.23
C ASN A 160 0.39 32.45 -68.65
N LEU A 161 0.55 32.26 -67.35
CA LEU A 161 0.08 31.08 -66.63
C LEU A 161 -1.31 31.36 -66.04
N THR A 162 -2.31 30.56 -66.39
CA THR A 162 -3.71 30.70 -65.89
C THR A 162 -3.96 29.85 -64.65
N ASN A 163 -5.06 30.11 -63.93
CA ASN A 163 -5.49 29.30 -62.78
C ASN A 163 -5.84 27.84 -63.14
N ASP A 164 -5.90 27.49 -64.42
CA ASP A 164 -6.14 26.10 -64.86
C ASP A 164 -4.99 25.15 -64.46
N TYR A 165 -3.83 25.70 -64.12
CA TYR A 165 -2.66 24.94 -63.68
C TYR A 165 -2.62 24.70 -62.16
N GLU A 166 -3.62 25.14 -61.41
CA GLU A 166 -3.71 24.82 -59.98
C GLU A 166 -3.62 23.31 -59.74
N ASN A 167 -2.91 22.91 -58.69
CA ASN A 167 -2.67 21.51 -58.34
C ASN A 167 -1.97 20.68 -59.44
N THR A 168 -1.33 21.29 -60.44
CA THR A 168 -0.59 20.58 -61.50
C THR A 168 0.92 20.58 -61.26
N ASP A 169 1.58 19.54 -61.75
CA ASP A 169 3.04 19.47 -61.79
C ASP A 169 3.54 20.04 -63.12
N ILE A 170 4.14 21.23 -63.06
CA ILE A 170 4.63 21.98 -64.22
C ILE A 170 6.12 21.74 -64.48
N SER A 171 6.74 20.73 -63.86
CA SER A 171 8.17 20.41 -63.99
C SER A 171 8.63 20.19 -65.44
N SER A 172 7.72 19.83 -66.35
CA SER A 172 8.06 19.52 -67.75
C SER A 172 8.62 20.70 -68.54
N ILE A 173 8.41 21.95 -68.09
CA ILE A 173 8.98 23.14 -68.74
C ILE A 173 10.35 23.54 -68.17
N PHE A 174 10.77 22.93 -67.06
CA PHE A 174 12.01 23.25 -66.36
C PHE A 174 13.09 22.19 -66.59
N ASP A 175 14.35 22.62 -66.72
CA ASP A 175 15.52 21.78 -66.63
C ASP A 175 15.94 21.62 -65.16
N GLY A 176 15.66 20.44 -64.60
CA GLY A 176 16.03 20.07 -63.24
C GLY A 176 17.50 19.68 -63.04
N ASP A 177 18.31 19.57 -64.11
CA ASP A 177 19.73 19.22 -64.01
C ASP A 177 20.62 20.44 -63.75
N THR A 178 20.65 20.90 -62.50
CA THR A 178 21.46 22.06 -62.08
C THR A 178 22.96 21.74 -61.95
N THR A 179 23.35 20.47 -61.97
CA THR A 179 24.73 20.03 -61.69
C THR A 179 25.42 19.38 -62.89
N GLY A 180 24.73 19.29 -64.04
CA GLY A 180 25.24 18.59 -65.23
C GLY A 180 25.30 17.07 -65.07
N ALA A 181 24.56 16.49 -64.12
CA ALA A 181 24.57 15.06 -63.83
C ALA A 181 24.06 14.21 -64.99
N CYS A 182 23.22 14.77 -65.87
CA CYS A 182 22.68 14.10 -67.04
C CYS A 182 23.58 14.21 -68.28
N ALA A 183 24.72 14.92 -68.22
CA ALA A 183 25.59 15.13 -69.38
C ALA A 183 26.12 13.82 -70.01
N LYS A 184 26.28 12.76 -69.20
CA LYS A 184 26.70 11.42 -69.64
C LYS A 184 25.63 10.66 -70.44
N TYR A 185 24.38 11.11 -70.43
CA TYR A 185 23.24 10.43 -71.03
C TYR A 185 22.60 11.33 -72.08
N PRO A 186 22.99 11.23 -73.37
CA PRO A 186 22.50 12.13 -74.43
C PRO A 186 20.97 12.10 -74.59
N SER A 187 20.36 10.94 -74.36
CA SER A 187 18.90 10.72 -74.36
C SER A 187 18.15 11.42 -73.22
N MET A 188 18.88 11.98 -72.24
CA MET A 188 18.35 12.72 -71.10
C MET A 188 18.62 14.23 -71.17
N LYS A 189 19.27 14.71 -72.24
CA LYS A 189 19.46 16.13 -72.48
C LYS A 189 18.15 16.71 -73.03
N LEU A 190 17.51 17.59 -72.26
CA LEU A 190 16.29 18.26 -72.69
C LEU A 190 16.67 19.40 -73.64
N THR A 191 16.16 19.36 -74.87
CA THR A 191 16.36 20.43 -75.85
C THR A 191 15.09 21.18 -76.16
N ASN A 192 13.91 20.55 -76.02
CA ASN A 192 12.60 21.14 -76.26
C ASN A 192 11.70 20.85 -75.06
N CYS A 193 11.58 21.79 -74.12
CA CYS A 193 10.65 21.66 -73.00
C CYS A 193 9.32 22.33 -73.31
N ALA A 194 8.24 21.68 -72.94
CA ALA A 194 6.89 22.19 -73.11
C ALA A 194 6.04 21.92 -71.87
N LEU A 195 5.15 22.85 -71.58
CA LEU A 195 4.15 22.72 -70.54
C LEU A 195 2.92 22.02 -71.12
N ASN A 196 2.43 20.98 -70.46
CA ASN A 196 1.21 20.29 -70.91
C ASN A 196 -0.01 21.12 -70.57
N ASN A 197 -0.87 21.40 -71.54
CA ASN A 197 -2.14 22.07 -71.30
C ASN A 197 -3.11 21.10 -70.58
N PRO A 198 -3.73 21.49 -69.46
CA PRO A 198 -4.75 20.70 -68.77
C PRO A 198 -5.89 20.23 -69.69
N TYR A 199 -6.20 20.99 -70.74
CA TYR A 199 -7.25 20.68 -71.72
C TYR A 199 -6.75 19.98 -73.00
N GLY A 200 -5.47 19.59 -73.05
CA GLY A 200 -4.84 18.92 -74.19
C GLY A 200 -3.96 19.84 -75.05
N GLY A 201 -2.87 19.27 -75.57
CA GLY A 201 -1.80 20.00 -76.27
C GLY A 201 -0.65 20.42 -75.35
N THR A 202 0.35 21.09 -75.91
CA THR A 202 1.56 21.53 -75.19
C THR A 202 1.94 22.96 -75.56
N PHE A 203 2.30 23.77 -74.56
CA PHE A 203 2.86 25.10 -74.73
C PHE A 203 4.39 25.04 -74.69
N PRO A 204 5.10 25.20 -75.82
CA PRO A 204 6.56 25.17 -75.82
C PRO A 204 7.14 26.39 -75.10
N ALA A 205 8.28 26.21 -74.45
CA ALA A 205 9.02 27.32 -73.87
C ALA A 205 9.50 28.31 -74.96
N PRO A 206 9.62 29.61 -74.65
CA PRO A 206 10.17 30.61 -75.58
C PRO A 206 11.56 30.17 -76.09
N ASN A 207 11.80 30.30 -77.39
CA ASN A 207 13.02 29.86 -78.08
C ASN A 207 13.31 28.34 -78.01
N ASN A 208 12.31 27.52 -77.69
CA ASN A 208 12.41 26.07 -77.45
C ASN A 208 13.36 25.67 -76.31
N THR A 209 13.94 26.60 -75.56
CA THR A 209 14.87 26.28 -74.46
C THR A 209 14.14 26.12 -73.12
N CYS A 210 14.47 25.05 -72.38
CA CYS A 210 13.94 24.80 -71.05
C CYS A 210 14.34 25.89 -70.04
N PHE A 211 13.46 26.21 -69.09
CA PHE A 211 13.79 27.15 -68.02
C PHE A 211 14.69 26.50 -66.97
N SER A 212 15.67 27.23 -66.45
CA SER A 212 16.55 26.68 -65.40
C SER A 212 15.85 26.65 -64.05
N LEU A 213 15.88 25.49 -63.36
CA LEU A 213 15.39 25.39 -61.99
C LEU A 213 16.18 26.32 -61.03
N ALA A 214 17.48 26.51 -61.28
CA ALA A 214 18.31 27.41 -60.48
C ALA A 214 17.88 28.89 -60.60
N GLU A 215 17.34 29.28 -61.75
CA GLU A 215 16.79 30.63 -61.96
C GLU A 215 15.49 30.82 -61.20
N LEU A 216 14.58 29.84 -61.23
CA LEU A 216 13.34 29.87 -60.46
C LEU A 216 13.63 29.95 -58.94
N GLN A 217 14.59 29.16 -58.46
CA GLN A 217 14.98 29.15 -57.05
C GLN A 217 15.61 30.47 -56.58
N ARG A 218 16.28 31.20 -57.48
CA ARG A 218 16.77 32.56 -57.21
C ARG A 218 15.66 33.60 -57.22
N PHE A 219 14.64 33.41 -58.06
CA PHE A 219 13.48 34.30 -58.15
C PHE A 219 12.57 34.18 -56.93
N PHE A 220 12.27 32.95 -56.52
CA PHE A 220 11.45 32.68 -55.34
C PHE A 220 11.97 31.44 -54.61
N ARG A 221 12.31 31.59 -53.33
CA ARG A 221 12.74 30.49 -52.48
C ARG A 221 11.53 29.95 -51.72
N SER A 222 10.86 28.94 -52.27
CA SER A 222 9.82 28.23 -51.55
C SER A 222 10.42 27.30 -50.49
N SER A 223 9.82 27.30 -49.30
CA SER A 223 10.14 26.36 -48.23
C SER A 223 9.21 25.13 -48.25
N ALA A 224 8.13 25.14 -49.05
CA ALA A 224 7.12 24.08 -49.05
C ALA A 224 7.46 22.97 -50.03
N VAL A 225 7.54 21.74 -49.52
CA VAL A 225 7.82 20.54 -50.31
C VAL A 225 6.67 19.55 -50.15
N LEU A 226 6.37 18.82 -51.21
CA LEU A 226 5.38 17.76 -51.21
C LEU A 226 5.97 16.52 -50.52
N GLY A 227 5.37 16.14 -49.38
CA GLY A 227 5.72 14.97 -48.60
C GLY A 227 4.88 13.75 -49.01
N PHE A 228 5.53 12.61 -49.22
CA PHE A 228 4.88 11.33 -49.46
C PHE A 228 4.97 10.45 -48.21
N ASP A 229 3.94 9.63 -47.99
CA ASP A 229 3.93 8.54 -47.00
C ASP A 229 4.30 7.21 -47.68
N TRP A 230 4.86 6.24 -46.94
CA TRP A 230 5.17 4.89 -47.45
C TRP A 230 3.94 4.20 -48.02
N GLN A 231 2.76 4.53 -47.50
CA GLN A 231 1.49 4.03 -48.01
C GLN A 231 1.13 4.56 -49.40
N ASP A 232 1.68 5.71 -49.82
CA ASP A 232 1.50 6.26 -51.17
C ASP A 232 2.27 5.46 -52.23
N LEU A 233 3.37 4.81 -51.84
CA LEU A 233 4.16 3.90 -52.67
C LEU A 233 3.53 2.50 -52.70
N ASN A 234 2.25 2.41 -53.04
CA ASN A 234 1.53 1.13 -53.16
C ASN A 234 1.21 0.81 -54.62
N LYS A 235 1.63 -0.37 -55.09
CA LYS A 235 1.36 -0.86 -56.46
C LYS A 235 -0.14 -1.00 -56.78
N ASN A 236 -0.97 -1.16 -55.75
CA ASN A 236 -2.41 -1.28 -55.90
C ASN A 236 -3.09 0.08 -56.12
N LEU A 237 -2.44 1.19 -55.76
CA LEU A 237 -2.91 2.53 -56.07
C LEU A 237 -2.56 2.89 -57.50
N VAL A 238 -3.50 3.48 -58.23
CA VAL A 238 -3.32 3.91 -59.64
C VAL A 238 -2.09 4.79 -59.79
N TYR A 239 -1.88 5.72 -58.85
CA TYR A 239 -0.76 6.66 -58.85
C TYR A 239 0.55 6.07 -58.29
N GLY A 240 0.48 5.00 -57.49
CA GLY A 240 1.64 4.41 -56.81
C GLY A 240 2.46 3.46 -57.69
N ARG A 241 1.92 2.99 -58.82
CA ARG A 241 2.58 2.03 -59.74
C ARG A 241 3.88 2.55 -60.36
N GLY A 242 3.97 3.86 -60.55
CA GLY A 242 5.14 4.53 -61.13
C GLY A 242 6.06 5.20 -60.11
N LEU A 243 5.73 5.15 -58.81
CA LEU A 243 6.50 5.83 -57.77
C LEU A 243 7.61 4.92 -57.23
N THR A 244 8.77 5.50 -56.89
CA THR A 244 9.87 4.80 -56.19
C THR A 244 10.67 5.81 -55.38
N LEU A 245 11.36 5.33 -54.34
CA LEU A 245 12.20 6.16 -53.48
C LEU A 245 13.68 6.04 -53.89
N VAL A 246 14.36 7.18 -54.02
CA VAL A 246 15.82 7.26 -54.19
C VAL A 246 16.40 8.31 -53.24
N GLY A 247 17.12 7.86 -52.21
CA GLY A 247 17.57 8.68 -51.11
C GLY A 247 16.38 9.19 -50.30
N ASP A 248 16.22 10.51 -50.28
CA ASP A 248 15.09 11.23 -49.68
C ASP A 248 13.99 11.57 -50.71
N SER A 249 14.26 11.35 -52.00
CA SER A 249 13.47 11.90 -53.09
C SER A 249 12.57 10.84 -53.72
N VAL A 250 11.27 11.14 -53.80
CA VAL A 250 10.30 10.27 -54.48
C VAL A 250 10.29 10.60 -55.96
N LEU A 251 10.41 9.58 -56.80
CA LEU A 251 10.48 9.69 -58.25
C LEU A 251 9.22 9.14 -58.91
N ASN A 252 8.70 9.84 -59.92
CA ASN A 252 7.63 9.33 -60.79
C ASN A 252 8.23 8.85 -62.12
N LEU A 253 8.40 7.53 -62.22
CA LEU A 253 9.00 6.85 -63.35
C LEU A 253 7.99 6.43 -64.43
N THR A 254 6.75 6.91 -64.40
CA THR A 254 5.73 6.55 -65.40
C THR A 254 6.20 6.83 -66.83
N LYS A 255 6.81 8.01 -67.07
CA LYS A 255 7.38 8.37 -68.39
C LYS A 255 8.63 7.57 -68.75
N TYR A 256 9.38 7.11 -67.75
CA TYR A 256 10.56 6.26 -67.96
C TYR A 256 10.12 4.87 -68.41
N LEU A 257 9.14 4.28 -67.74
CA LEU A 257 8.64 2.93 -68.00
C LEU A 257 7.91 2.81 -69.35
N SER A 258 7.37 3.91 -69.86
CA SER A 258 6.73 3.97 -71.19
C SER A 258 7.73 4.06 -72.34
N ASN A 259 9.01 4.32 -72.08
CA ASN A 259 10.02 4.43 -73.12
C ASN A 259 10.50 3.02 -73.53
N PRO A 260 10.40 2.64 -74.82
CA PRO A 260 10.81 1.32 -75.29
C PRO A 260 12.32 1.06 -75.16
N THR A 261 13.15 2.11 -75.09
CA THR A 261 14.60 1.99 -74.92
C THR A 261 15.05 2.57 -73.57
N PRO A 262 15.64 1.76 -72.66
CA PRO A 262 16.03 2.24 -71.33
C PRO A 262 17.24 3.20 -71.42
N PRO A 263 17.08 4.48 -71.05
CA PRO A 263 18.07 5.53 -71.28
C PRO A 263 19.31 5.44 -70.39
N PHE A 264 19.26 4.69 -69.28
CA PHE A 264 20.38 4.47 -68.35
C PHE A 264 21.00 3.05 -68.47
N GLY A 265 20.65 2.31 -69.52
CA GLY A 265 21.14 0.95 -69.75
C GLY A 265 20.38 -0.15 -68.99
N PRO A 266 20.69 -1.43 -69.27
CA PRO A 266 19.91 -2.58 -68.83
C PRO A 266 20.04 -2.86 -67.32
N ASP A 267 21.19 -2.58 -66.71
CA ASP A 267 21.40 -2.84 -65.28
C ASP A 267 20.59 -1.89 -64.40
N VAL A 268 20.50 -0.61 -64.80
CA VAL A 268 19.70 0.40 -64.11
C VAL A 268 18.21 0.16 -64.32
N ASP A 269 17.79 -0.21 -65.54
CA ASP A 269 16.39 -0.56 -65.84
C ASP A 269 15.94 -1.79 -65.04
N ARG A 270 16.78 -2.82 -64.93
CA ARG A 270 16.51 -3.99 -64.08
C ARG A 270 16.36 -3.60 -62.61
N ALA A 271 17.27 -2.76 -62.09
CA ALA A 271 17.19 -2.27 -60.72
C ALA A 271 15.89 -1.50 -60.46
N ILE A 272 15.50 -0.62 -61.38
CA ILE A 272 14.24 0.15 -61.32
C ILE A 272 13.04 -0.79 -61.31
N ARG A 273 12.91 -1.68 -62.30
CA ARG A 273 11.73 -2.56 -62.45
C ARG A 273 11.55 -3.49 -61.26
N ASN A 274 12.64 -3.98 -60.68
CA ASN A 274 12.59 -4.86 -59.51
C ASN A 274 12.19 -4.13 -58.22
N ASN A 275 12.42 -2.81 -58.13
CA ASN A 275 12.16 -2.01 -56.92
C ASN A 275 11.09 -0.91 -57.13
N LEU A 276 10.21 -1.06 -58.13
CA LEU A 276 9.05 -0.17 -58.28
C LEU A 276 8.16 -0.22 -57.03
N ALA A 277 7.64 0.94 -56.63
CA ALA A 277 6.88 1.14 -55.40
C ALA A 277 7.62 0.68 -54.13
N ASN A 278 8.96 0.74 -54.16
CA ASN A 278 9.83 0.45 -53.03
C ASN A 278 11.08 1.35 -53.09
N ASP A 279 11.99 1.18 -52.11
CA ASP A 279 13.27 1.88 -52.07
C ASP A 279 14.28 1.31 -53.09
N LEU A 280 14.63 2.13 -54.07
CA LEU A 280 15.56 1.85 -55.14
C LEU A 280 17.01 2.27 -54.78
N SER A 281 17.21 2.98 -53.68
CA SER A 281 18.50 3.59 -53.29
C SER A 281 19.64 2.58 -53.24
N TYR A 282 19.43 1.45 -52.54
CA TYR A 282 20.45 0.43 -52.38
C TYR A 282 20.73 -0.32 -53.70
N ALA A 283 19.69 -0.63 -54.47
CA ALA A 283 19.84 -1.34 -55.73
C ALA A 283 20.61 -0.54 -56.79
N LEU A 284 20.49 0.80 -56.80
CA LEU A 284 21.30 1.66 -57.67
C LEU A 284 22.79 1.70 -57.27
N LEU A 285 23.13 1.44 -56.01
CA LEU A 285 24.53 1.43 -55.56
C LEU A 285 25.27 0.15 -55.94
N TYR A 286 24.56 -0.89 -56.37
CA TYR A 286 25.14 -2.19 -56.72
C TYR A 286 26.00 -2.14 -57.99
N SER A 287 25.58 -1.37 -59.00
CA SER A 287 26.32 -1.21 -60.26
C SER A 287 26.95 0.18 -60.37
N GLN A 288 28.10 0.27 -61.06
CA GLN A 288 28.73 1.57 -61.33
C GLN A 288 27.84 2.45 -62.22
N ALA A 289 27.12 1.84 -63.17
CA ALA A 289 26.11 2.53 -63.98
C ALA A 289 24.98 3.12 -63.13
N GLY A 290 24.51 2.40 -62.10
CA GLY A 290 23.49 2.90 -61.17
C GLY A 290 23.98 4.06 -60.30
N LYS A 291 25.23 4.01 -59.82
CA LYS A 291 25.86 5.14 -59.08
C LYS A 291 25.90 6.41 -59.91
N ASP A 292 26.28 6.28 -61.19
CA ASP A 292 26.37 7.40 -62.14
C ASP A 292 24.99 7.91 -62.55
N ALA A 293 24.00 7.02 -62.73
CA ALA A 293 22.63 7.39 -63.11
C ALA A 293 21.83 8.05 -61.98
N ARG A 294 22.14 7.78 -60.71
CA ARG A 294 21.36 8.21 -59.54
C ARG A 294 21.02 9.71 -59.53
N LYS A 295 22.02 10.57 -59.74
CA LYS A 295 21.82 12.03 -59.70
C LYS A 295 20.95 12.52 -60.87
N CYS A 296 21.14 11.95 -62.06
CA CYS A 296 20.31 12.29 -63.22
C CYS A 296 18.86 11.80 -63.07
N LEU A 297 18.66 10.61 -62.50
CA LEU A 297 17.32 10.07 -62.18
C LEU A 297 16.55 11.01 -61.26
N VAL A 298 17.18 11.49 -60.19
CA VAL A 298 16.56 12.47 -59.27
C VAL A 298 16.29 13.80 -59.98
N ALA A 299 17.23 14.31 -60.77
CA ALA A 299 17.08 15.57 -61.50
C ALA A 299 15.94 15.56 -62.54
N ARG A 300 15.57 14.38 -63.08
CA ARG A 300 14.58 14.24 -64.16
C ARG A 300 13.21 13.82 -63.68
N TYR A 301 13.12 13.03 -62.61
CA TYR A 301 11.88 12.36 -62.22
C TYR A 301 11.39 12.67 -60.81
N LYS A 302 12.08 13.54 -60.05
CA LYS A 302 11.66 13.90 -58.69
C LYS A 302 10.29 14.58 -58.68
N VAL A 303 9.40 14.10 -57.82
CA VAL A 303 8.05 14.64 -57.60
C VAL A 303 7.78 15.05 -56.15
N GLY A 304 8.70 14.78 -55.23
CA GLY A 304 8.61 15.18 -53.83
C GLY A 304 9.67 14.51 -52.99
N ILE A 305 9.47 14.54 -51.68
CA ILE A 305 10.32 13.88 -50.70
C ILE A 305 9.52 12.91 -49.85
N MET A 306 10.20 11.91 -49.32
CA MET A 306 9.61 10.97 -48.37
C MET A 306 9.55 11.64 -47.00
N GLU A 307 8.39 11.64 -46.35
CA GLU A 307 8.30 12.09 -44.96
C GLU A 307 9.13 11.17 -44.05
N THR A 308 10.07 11.75 -43.32
CA THR A 308 10.90 11.02 -42.35
C THR A 308 10.53 11.45 -40.94
N GLU A 309 10.17 10.49 -40.08
CA GLU A 309 10.05 10.77 -38.65
C GLU A 309 11.41 11.15 -38.07
N THR A 310 11.44 12.18 -37.21
CA THR A 310 12.69 12.56 -36.54
C THR A 310 13.11 11.46 -35.56
N GLY A 311 14.41 11.30 -35.33
CA GLY A 311 14.92 10.37 -34.31
C GLY A 311 14.34 10.65 -32.91
N GLY A 312 13.95 11.89 -32.63
CA GLY A 312 13.23 12.28 -31.42
C GLY A 312 11.82 11.68 -31.33
N CYS A 313 11.04 11.69 -32.43
CA CYS A 313 9.73 11.04 -32.46
C CYS A 313 9.80 9.53 -32.31
N ILE A 314 10.79 8.91 -32.95
CA ILE A 314 11.03 7.48 -32.82
C ILE A 314 11.39 7.15 -31.36
N ALA A 315 12.27 7.94 -30.74
CA ALA A 315 12.65 7.75 -29.34
C ALA A 315 11.46 7.92 -28.38
N ASP A 316 10.61 8.92 -28.58
CA ASP A 316 9.37 9.12 -27.80
C ASP A 316 8.43 7.91 -27.92
N SER A 317 8.16 7.46 -29.14
CA SER A 317 7.32 6.27 -29.39
C SER A 317 7.89 5.01 -28.71
N MET A 318 9.22 4.81 -28.75
CA MET A 318 9.88 3.70 -28.08
C MET A 318 9.75 3.79 -26.55
N ILE A 319 9.95 4.98 -25.97
CA ILE A 319 9.83 5.20 -24.52
C ILE A 319 8.38 4.95 -24.06
N MET A 320 7.41 5.54 -24.76
CA MET A 320 5.99 5.40 -24.43
C MET A 320 5.52 3.95 -24.57
N THR A 321 5.96 3.24 -25.61
CA THR A 321 5.67 1.81 -25.80
C THR A 321 6.30 0.96 -24.70
N LEU A 322 7.55 1.24 -24.33
CA LEU A 322 8.23 0.52 -23.25
C LEU A 322 7.52 0.76 -21.90
N MET A 323 7.14 2.00 -21.58
CA MET A 323 6.38 2.32 -20.37
C MET A 323 5.02 1.61 -20.36
N LEU A 324 4.30 1.63 -21.48
CA LEU A 324 3.02 0.93 -21.65
C LEU A 324 3.16 -0.57 -21.35
N VAL A 325 4.16 -1.22 -21.94
CA VAL A 325 4.42 -2.66 -21.72
C VAL A 325 4.75 -2.93 -20.26
N VAL A 326 5.64 -2.15 -19.65
CA VAL A 326 6.03 -2.34 -18.23
C VAL A 326 4.82 -2.18 -17.30
N ILE A 327 3.99 -1.15 -17.50
CA ILE A 327 2.81 -0.91 -16.67
C ILE A 327 1.80 -2.05 -16.81
N ILE A 328 1.48 -2.46 -18.04
CA ILE A 328 0.54 -3.57 -18.28
C ILE A 328 1.06 -4.86 -17.64
N VAL A 329 2.34 -5.20 -17.86
CA VAL A 329 2.97 -6.39 -17.27
C VAL A 329 2.90 -6.33 -15.75
N MET A 330 3.19 -5.19 -15.13
CA MET A 330 3.12 -5.03 -13.69
C MET A 330 1.68 -5.25 -13.17
N ILE A 331 0.67 -4.66 -13.81
CA ILE A 331 -0.73 -4.82 -13.42
C ILE A 331 -1.16 -6.28 -13.53
N VAL A 332 -0.87 -6.93 -14.67
CA VAL A 332 -1.19 -8.34 -14.91
C VAL A 332 -0.51 -9.25 -13.88
N ILE A 333 0.77 -9.01 -13.57
CA ILE A 333 1.50 -9.80 -12.59
C ILE A 333 0.89 -9.63 -11.20
N ARG A 334 0.70 -8.40 -10.71
CA ARG A 334 0.09 -8.14 -9.40
C ARG A 334 -1.27 -8.80 -9.28
N TYR A 335 -2.05 -8.77 -10.35
CA TYR A 335 -3.39 -9.36 -10.38
C TYR A 335 -3.36 -10.88 -10.37
N SER A 336 -2.56 -11.48 -11.24
CA SER A 336 -2.38 -12.93 -11.31
C SER A 336 -1.89 -13.49 -9.98
N MET A 337 -0.99 -12.75 -9.33
CA MET A 337 -0.51 -13.01 -7.97
C MET A 337 -1.66 -12.97 -6.94
N ALA A 338 -2.45 -11.90 -6.89
CA ALA A 338 -3.58 -11.83 -5.95
C ALA A 338 -4.58 -12.99 -6.13
N LEU A 339 -4.88 -13.37 -7.37
CA LEU A 339 -5.78 -14.50 -7.67
C LEU A 339 -5.22 -15.83 -7.20
N LEU A 340 -3.95 -16.06 -7.49
CA LEU A 340 -3.24 -17.25 -7.09
C LEU A 340 -3.29 -17.45 -5.58
N PHE A 341 -3.09 -16.36 -4.83
CA PHE A 341 -3.26 -16.37 -3.39
C PHE A 341 -4.70 -16.73 -2.99
N GLN A 342 -5.65 -16.00 -3.55
CA GLN A 342 -7.06 -16.11 -3.20
C GLN A 342 -7.62 -17.51 -3.46
N TRP A 343 -7.32 -18.11 -4.62
CA TRP A 343 -7.91 -19.39 -5.04
C TRP A 343 -7.21 -20.60 -4.45
N PHE A 344 -5.88 -20.57 -4.32
CA PHE A 344 -5.09 -21.76 -3.97
C PHE A 344 -4.45 -21.67 -2.59
N ILE A 345 -3.77 -20.57 -2.27
CA ILE A 345 -2.94 -20.47 -1.06
C ILE A 345 -3.79 -20.20 0.18
N SER A 346 -4.73 -19.26 0.08
CA SER A 346 -5.54 -18.83 1.22
C SER A 346 -6.28 -19.99 1.90
N ARG A 347 -6.80 -20.93 1.10
CA ARG A 347 -7.53 -22.12 1.58
C ARG A 347 -6.63 -23.12 2.30
N ARG A 348 -5.32 -23.06 2.09
CA ARG A 348 -4.34 -23.91 2.79
C ARG A 348 -3.99 -23.32 4.16
N LEU A 349 -4.03 -21.99 4.33
CA LEU A 349 -3.69 -21.33 5.60
C LEU A 349 -4.54 -21.84 6.77
N THR A 350 -5.81 -22.14 6.53
CA THR A 350 -6.76 -22.57 7.58
C THR A 350 -6.88 -24.09 7.72
N LYS A 351 -6.26 -24.89 6.83
CA LYS A 351 -6.34 -26.36 6.90
C LYS A 351 -5.23 -26.93 7.79
N PRO A 352 -5.50 -27.98 8.60
CA PRO A 352 -4.48 -28.62 9.43
C PRO A 352 -3.28 -29.10 8.58
N GLY A 353 -2.06 -28.82 9.03
CA GLY A 353 -0.83 -29.16 8.30
C GLY A 353 -0.60 -28.35 7.02
N GLY A 354 -1.45 -27.35 6.75
CA GLY A 354 -1.42 -26.51 5.57
C GLY A 354 -0.26 -25.53 5.56
N ARG A 355 0.96 -26.03 5.29
CA ARG A 355 2.04 -25.16 4.79
C ARG A 355 1.77 -24.83 3.34
N SER A 356 1.74 -23.55 3.02
CA SER A 356 2.06 -23.13 1.65
C SER A 356 3.57 -23.25 1.47
N ASN A 357 4.07 -24.42 1.06
CA ASN A 357 5.47 -24.64 0.66
C ASN A 357 5.97 -23.62 -0.39
N TRP A 358 5.07 -22.89 -1.03
CA TRP A 358 5.37 -21.78 -1.93
C TRP A 358 5.92 -20.54 -1.22
N LEU A 359 5.39 -20.16 -0.05
CA LEU A 359 5.85 -19.00 0.73
C LEU A 359 7.17 -19.26 1.48
N ALA A 360 7.84 -20.39 1.18
CA ALA A 360 9.05 -20.86 1.84
C ALA A 360 10.30 -19.96 1.65
N TRP A 361 10.24 -18.95 0.78
CA TRP A 361 11.35 -18.00 0.62
C TRP A 361 11.53 -17.02 1.80
N ARG A 362 10.48 -16.77 2.59
CA ARG A 362 10.58 -15.91 3.80
C ARG A 362 10.52 -16.69 5.11
N SER A 363 10.01 -17.92 5.07
CA SER A 363 10.13 -18.84 6.20
C SER A 363 11.62 -19.14 6.40
N ILE A 364 12.11 -18.95 7.62
CA ILE A 364 13.46 -19.32 8.05
C ILE A 364 13.83 -20.65 7.37
N LYS A 365 14.98 -20.72 6.68
CA LYS A 365 15.60 -22.01 6.31
C LYS A 365 15.72 -22.82 7.62
N GLY A 366 14.80 -23.76 7.84
CA GLY A 366 14.65 -24.51 9.10
C GLY A 366 13.32 -24.34 9.86
N GLY A 367 12.37 -23.52 9.41
CA GLY A 367 11.00 -23.53 9.94
C GLY A 367 10.32 -24.87 9.63
N ASN A 368 9.65 -25.48 10.61
CA ASN A 368 8.85 -26.74 10.60
C ASN A 368 9.38 -27.97 9.83
N ASN A 369 10.59 -27.96 9.26
CA ASN A 369 11.27 -29.18 8.80
C ASN A 369 12.06 -29.83 9.93
N ASP A 370 12.20 -29.12 11.05
CA ASP A 370 12.74 -29.65 12.30
C ASP A 370 11.56 -30.10 13.20
N PRO A 371 11.43 -31.40 13.51
CA PRO A 371 10.43 -31.92 14.44
C PRO A 371 10.44 -31.21 15.80
N ALA A 372 11.54 -30.57 16.19
CA ALA A 372 11.64 -29.79 17.42
C ALA A 372 10.83 -28.47 17.39
N ASN A 373 10.43 -27.98 16.22
CA ASN A 373 9.54 -26.81 16.08
C ASN A 373 8.05 -27.20 16.09
N HIS A 374 7.74 -28.50 15.99
CA HIS A 374 6.40 -29.06 16.11
C HIS A 374 6.00 -29.34 17.56
N ILE A 375 6.68 -28.75 18.55
CA ILE A 375 6.23 -28.90 19.94
C ILE A 375 4.88 -28.18 20.04
N PRO A 376 3.73 -28.90 20.16
CA PRO A 376 2.53 -28.23 20.63
C PRO A 376 2.92 -27.58 21.96
N GLY A 377 2.48 -26.35 22.20
CA GLY A 377 2.75 -25.68 23.47
C GLY A 377 2.58 -26.68 24.63
N PRO A 378 3.45 -26.66 25.67
CA PRO A 378 3.61 -27.75 26.64
C PRO A 378 2.37 -28.07 27.50
N TYR A 379 1.20 -27.55 27.14
CA TYR A 379 -0.07 -27.63 27.84
C TYR A 379 -1.13 -28.45 27.10
N ASN A 380 -0.82 -29.07 25.95
CA ASN A 380 -1.72 -30.01 25.25
C ASN A 380 -1.96 -31.35 26.01
N ASN A 381 -1.43 -31.50 27.21
CA ASN A 381 -1.59 -32.70 28.05
C ASN A 381 -2.52 -32.51 29.27
N TYR A 382 -3.54 -31.64 29.18
CA TYR A 382 -4.69 -31.79 30.08
C TYR A 382 -5.62 -32.86 29.51
N GLY A 383 -5.22 -34.12 29.69
CA GLY A 383 -6.11 -35.26 29.54
C GLY A 383 -7.27 -35.13 30.51
N VAL A 384 -8.49 -35.39 30.02
CA VAL A 384 -9.64 -35.69 30.85
C VAL A 384 -9.23 -36.78 31.83
N VAL A 385 -9.45 -36.54 33.13
CA VAL A 385 -9.33 -37.57 34.16
C VAL A 385 -10.32 -38.68 33.81
N GLN A 386 -9.84 -39.74 33.15
CA GLN A 386 -10.59 -40.98 33.01
C GLN A 386 -10.66 -41.60 34.39
N ASN A 387 -11.85 -41.56 35.01
CA ASN A 387 -12.13 -42.39 36.16
C ASN A 387 -11.99 -43.86 35.74
N ALA A 388 -11.01 -44.52 36.35
CA ALA A 388 -10.86 -45.96 36.26
C ALA A 388 -11.98 -46.67 37.03
N SER A 389 -12.40 -47.79 36.46
CA SER A 389 -13.20 -48.90 37.03
C SER A 389 -14.72 -48.70 37.13
N SER A 390 -15.46 -49.39 36.26
CA SER A 390 -16.17 -50.59 36.72
C SER A 390 -16.51 -51.52 35.55
N THR A 391 -16.33 -52.80 35.84
CA THR A 391 -16.58 -54.02 35.08
C THR A 391 -17.93 -54.07 34.39
N SER A 392 -17.90 -54.60 33.16
CA SER A 392 -19.04 -55.00 32.37
C SER A 392 -19.86 -56.11 33.03
N LEU A 393 -21.15 -55.87 33.30
CA LEU A 393 -22.19 -56.89 33.25
C LEU A 393 -23.52 -56.18 32.98
N GLY A 394 -24.13 -56.49 31.83
CA GLY A 394 -25.46 -55.98 31.46
C GLY A 394 -26.54 -57.02 31.68
N SER A 395 -27.75 -56.55 32.04
CA SER A 395 -29.06 -57.05 31.59
C SER A 395 -30.18 -56.48 32.49
N GLY A 396 -31.31 -56.04 31.90
CA GLY A 396 -32.61 -56.04 32.61
C GLY A 396 -33.51 -54.80 32.57
N SER A 397 -34.31 -54.70 31.50
CA SER A 397 -35.68 -54.15 31.32
C SER A 397 -36.52 -53.51 32.48
N SER A 398 -37.19 -52.40 32.13
CA SER A 398 -38.64 -52.07 32.31
C SER A 398 -39.16 -50.93 33.26
N ARG A 399 -39.93 -50.03 32.61
CA ARG A 399 -41.23 -49.35 32.95
C ARG A 399 -41.39 -48.22 34.01
N ASN A 400 -42.00 -47.12 33.50
CA ASN A 400 -43.04 -46.19 34.02
C ASN A 400 -42.73 -44.98 34.96
N THR A 401 -42.88 -43.77 34.37
CA THR A 401 -43.27 -42.38 34.75
C THR A 401 -43.86 -42.02 36.15
N PRO A 402 -44.00 -40.72 36.60
CA PRO A 402 -43.67 -39.39 35.98
C PRO A 402 -43.04 -38.28 36.91
N PHE A 403 -42.65 -37.14 36.28
CA PHE A 403 -42.40 -35.76 36.79
C PHE A 403 -41.28 -35.44 37.80
N SER A 404 -40.26 -34.66 37.37
CA SER A 404 -39.89 -33.32 37.91
C SER A 404 -38.62 -32.75 37.21
N GLU A 405 -38.54 -31.43 37.12
CA GLU A 405 -37.47 -30.63 36.51
C GLU A 405 -36.06 -30.91 37.05
N GLN A 406 -35.10 -31.22 36.16
CA GLN A 406 -33.69 -30.77 36.14
C GLN A 406 -32.86 -31.64 35.18
N SER A 407 -31.83 -31.03 34.59
CA SER A 407 -30.66 -31.66 33.93
C SER A 407 -30.72 -31.91 32.42
N SER A 408 -30.28 -30.88 31.69
CA SER A 408 -29.07 -30.89 30.84
C SER A 408 -28.76 -32.10 29.95
N ALA A 409 -28.63 -31.78 28.66
CA ALA A 409 -27.66 -32.33 27.72
C ALA A 409 -27.85 -33.77 27.23
N VAL A 410 -28.85 -33.97 26.37
CA VAL A 410 -28.70 -34.85 25.20
C VAL A 410 -29.45 -34.22 24.03
N GLY A 411 -28.71 -33.80 23.00
CA GLY A 411 -29.30 -33.25 21.78
C GLY A 411 -28.27 -32.66 20.84
N LEU A 412 -27.96 -33.44 19.80
CA LEU A 412 -27.16 -33.13 18.60
C LEU A 412 -25.65 -32.97 18.77
N GLY A 413 -24.97 -34.11 18.61
CA GLY A 413 -23.68 -34.13 17.94
C GLY A 413 -23.82 -33.54 16.53
N GLY A 414 -22.95 -32.58 16.23
CA GLY A 414 -22.83 -31.94 14.93
C GLY A 414 -21.56 -31.10 14.89
N ALA A 415 -20.54 -31.63 14.20
CA ALA A 415 -19.29 -30.96 13.81
C ALA A 415 -18.43 -30.39 14.97
N GLN A 416 -17.67 -31.25 15.64
CA GLN A 416 -16.34 -30.85 16.09
C GLN A 416 -15.57 -30.51 14.80
N SER A 417 -15.31 -29.22 14.55
CA SER A 417 -14.78 -28.79 13.25
C SER A 417 -13.35 -29.31 13.09
N ASP A 418 -13.11 -30.14 12.06
CA ASP A 418 -11.80 -30.66 11.62
C ASP A 418 -10.77 -29.56 11.24
N ILE A 419 -11.06 -28.29 11.57
CA ILE A 419 -10.32 -27.09 11.15
C ILE A 419 -9.29 -26.68 12.22
N VAL A 420 -9.54 -26.96 13.51
CA VAL A 420 -8.66 -26.55 14.62
C VAL A 420 -8.35 -27.75 15.51
N THR A 421 -7.14 -28.27 15.42
CA THR A 421 -6.64 -29.33 16.31
C THR A 421 -6.02 -28.81 17.61
N THR A 422 -5.76 -27.49 17.70
CA THR A 422 -5.10 -26.83 18.83
C THR A 422 -5.89 -25.59 19.27
N GLU A 423 -6.47 -25.59 20.46
CA GLU A 423 -7.22 -24.44 20.98
C GLU A 423 -6.28 -23.43 21.67
N LEU A 424 -5.93 -22.35 20.97
CA LEU A 424 -5.08 -21.28 21.50
C LEU A 424 -5.91 -20.25 22.29
N TYR A 425 -5.49 -19.95 23.51
CA TYR A 425 -6.14 -18.91 24.32
C TYR A 425 -6.01 -17.54 23.65
N THR A 426 -7.17 -16.92 23.39
CA THR A 426 -7.30 -15.71 22.57
C THR A 426 -8.00 -14.60 23.35
N VAL A 427 -7.40 -13.41 23.36
CA VAL A 427 -8.02 -12.18 23.89
C VAL A 427 -8.80 -11.49 22.77
N MET A 428 -10.02 -11.04 23.05
CA MET A 428 -10.80 -10.21 22.14
C MET A 428 -10.80 -8.77 22.66
N LEU A 429 -9.90 -7.95 22.13
CA LEU A 429 -9.76 -6.53 22.46
C LEU A 429 -10.80 -5.71 21.70
N VAL A 430 -11.67 -5.02 22.44
CA VAL A 430 -12.64 -4.06 21.90
C VAL A 430 -12.39 -2.71 22.56
N THR A 431 -11.99 -1.71 21.78
CA THR A 431 -11.81 -0.35 22.28
C THR A 431 -13.00 0.50 21.90
N CYS A 432 -13.57 1.22 22.86
CA CYS A 432 -14.68 2.13 22.66
C CYS A 432 -14.40 3.51 23.28
N TYR A 433 -15.05 4.53 22.74
CA TYR A 433 -14.94 5.93 23.14
C TYR A 433 -16.34 6.57 23.24
N SER A 434 -17.04 6.68 22.11
CA SER A 434 -18.36 7.34 22.03
C SER A 434 -19.40 6.53 21.26
N GLU A 435 -19.18 5.22 21.13
CA GLU A 435 -20.13 4.29 20.53
C GLU A 435 -21.41 4.17 21.37
N GLY A 436 -22.56 4.18 20.69
CA GLY A 436 -23.85 3.89 21.31
C GLY A 436 -24.09 2.40 21.58
N GLU A 437 -25.18 2.10 22.28
CA GLU A 437 -25.53 0.74 22.69
C GLU A 437 -25.71 -0.21 21.50
N GLU A 438 -26.34 0.23 20.41
CA GLU A 438 -26.58 -0.61 19.24
C GLU A 438 -25.27 -1.09 18.60
N GLY A 439 -24.31 -0.19 18.40
CA GLY A 439 -23.00 -0.51 17.81
C GLY A 439 -22.21 -1.50 18.67
N LEU A 440 -22.12 -1.21 19.97
CA LEU A 440 -21.43 -2.07 20.94
C LEU A 440 -22.08 -3.45 21.02
N ARG A 441 -23.41 -3.51 21.09
CA ARG A 441 -24.17 -4.77 21.14
C ARG A 441 -23.96 -5.60 19.89
N ILE A 442 -24.01 -4.99 18.70
CA ILE A 442 -23.72 -5.68 17.43
C ILE A 442 -22.34 -6.33 17.45
N THR A 443 -21.32 -5.60 17.90
CA THR A 443 -19.94 -6.07 17.94
C THR A 443 -19.78 -7.20 18.96
N MET A 444 -20.19 -6.97 20.21
CA MET A 444 -20.04 -7.94 21.30
C MET A 444 -20.86 -9.21 21.07
N ASP A 445 -22.11 -9.09 20.60
CA ASP A 445 -22.95 -10.25 20.25
C ASP A 445 -22.27 -11.12 19.19
N SER A 446 -21.77 -10.46 18.13
CA SER A 446 -21.13 -11.17 17.01
C SER A 446 -19.85 -11.90 17.42
N LEU A 447 -19.10 -11.36 18.38
CA LEU A 447 -17.91 -11.98 18.94
C LEU A 447 -18.23 -13.14 19.89
N ALA A 448 -19.25 -12.97 20.75
CA ALA A 448 -19.67 -13.98 21.70
C ALA A 448 -20.20 -15.24 20.99
N GLU A 449 -20.94 -15.04 19.90
CA GLU A 449 -21.59 -16.08 19.08
C GLU A 449 -20.67 -16.74 18.05
N THR A 450 -19.38 -16.37 17.98
CA THR A 450 -18.41 -17.07 17.12
C THR A 450 -18.30 -18.55 17.49
N THR A 451 -18.06 -19.39 16.48
CA THR A 451 -17.96 -20.86 16.59
C THR A 451 -16.77 -21.34 17.43
N PHE A 452 -15.83 -20.43 17.74
CA PHE A 452 -14.67 -20.74 18.58
C PHE A 452 -15.06 -20.93 20.06
N SER A 453 -14.38 -21.88 20.70
CA SER A 453 -14.67 -22.32 22.08
C SER A 453 -14.71 -21.16 23.08
N LYS A 454 -15.84 -21.04 23.80
CA LYS A 454 -16.03 -20.02 24.85
C LYS A 454 -15.02 -20.18 26.00
N LYS A 455 -14.44 -21.36 26.18
CA LYS A 455 -13.43 -21.64 27.22
C LYS A 455 -12.04 -21.08 26.89
N HIS A 456 -11.78 -20.77 25.62
CA HIS A 456 -10.48 -20.33 25.13
C HIS A 456 -10.49 -18.88 24.65
N LYS A 457 -11.56 -18.13 24.91
CA LYS A 457 -11.67 -16.71 24.56
C LYS A 457 -12.17 -15.87 25.74
N ILE A 458 -11.68 -14.64 25.82
CA ILE A 458 -12.08 -13.64 26.82
C ILE A 458 -12.27 -12.29 26.15
N PHE A 459 -13.29 -11.54 26.57
CA PHE A 459 -13.43 -10.14 26.21
C PHE A 459 -12.51 -9.27 27.05
N PHE A 460 -11.79 -8.37 26.39
CA PHE A 460 -10.95 -7.34 26.99
C PHE A 460 -11.44 -6.00 26.43
N VAL A 461 -12.49 -5.45 27.04
CA VAL A 461 -13.12 -4.21 26.57
C VAL A 461 -12.45 -3.03 27.26
N ILE A 462 -12.11 -1.98 26.53
CA ILE A 462 -11.50 -0.76 27.09
C ILE A 462 -12.32 0.45 26.65
N ALA A 463 -12.94 1.13 27.61
CA ALA A 463 -13.61 2.41 27.42
C ALA A 463 -12.64 3.57 27.68
N ASP A 464 -12.37 4.36 26.65
CA ASP A 464 -11.37 5.44 26.65
C ASP A 464 -11.92 6.76 27.20
N GLY A 465 -12.18 6.77 28.51
CA GLY A 465 -12.68 7.92 29.24
C GLY A 465 -14.16 7.81 29.58
N MET A 466 -14.62 8.70 30.47
CA MET A 466 -16.03 8.80 30.87
C MET A 466 -16.81 9.67 29.88
N ILE A 467 -17.14 9.13 28.72
CA ILE A 467 -17.70 9.89 27.59
C ILE A 467 -19.13 9.44 27.28
N THR A 468 -20.00 10.41 26.99
CA THR A 468 -21.37 10.18 26.51
C THR A 468 -21.48 10.59 25.05
N GLY A 469 -21.85 9.63 24.19
CA GLY A 469 -22.08 9.88 22.77
C GLY A 469 -23.27 10.82 22.52
N HIS A 470 -23.26 11.52 21.39
CA HIS A 470 -24.38 12.40 21.03
C HIS A 470 -25.65 11.58 20.75
N GLY A 471 -26.72 11.91 21.47
CA GLY A 471 -28.01 11.21 21.39
C GLY A 471 -28.15 10.07 22.40
N GLU A 472 -27.10 9.73 23.16
CA GLU A 472 -27.12 8.69 24.18
C GLU A 472 -27.45 9.26 25.57
N THR A 473 -28.23 8.52 26.36
CA THR A 473 -28.58 8.92 27.74
C THR A 473 -27.58 8.44 28.78
N LYS A 474 -26.77 7.42 28.45
CA LYS A 474 -25.77 6.80 29.33
C LYS A 474 -24.38 7.00 28.74
N SER A 475 -23.36 7.06 29.58
CA SER A 475 -21.98 7.07 29.09
C SER A 475 -21.63 5.73 28.43
N THR A 476 -20.74 5.74 27.43
CA THR A 476 -20.23 4.53 26.77
C THR A 476 -19.77 3.46 27.76
N PRO A 477 -18.97 3.76 28.81
CA PRO A 477 -18.60 2.74 29.79
C PRO A 477 -19.80 2.18 30.57
N ASP A 478 -20.78 3.02 30.94
CA ASP A 478 -21.98 2.55 31.64
C ASP A 478 -22.82 1.63 30.76
N ILE A 479 -22.90 1.91 29.45
CA ILE A 479 -23.56 1.04 28.47
C ILE A 479 -22.87 -0.32 28.47
N VAL A 480 -21.55 -0.38 28.30
CA VAL A 480 -20.79 -1.65 28.29
C VAL A 480 -21.00 -2.44 29.58
N VAL A 481 -20.86 -1.78 30.74
CA VAL A 481 -21.02 -2.44 32.05
C VAL A 481 -22.45 -2.94 32.24
N SER A 482 -23.46 -2.19 31.80
CA SER A 482 -24.88 -2.59 31.91
C SER A 482 -25.26 -3.78 31.03
N MET A 483 -24.46 -4.06 29.99
CA MET A 483 -24.63 -5.22 29.12
C MET A 483 -24.00 -6.50 29.68
N MET A 484 -23.19 -6.41 30.75
CA MET A 484 -22.48 -7.53 31.34
C MET A 484 -23.23 -8.13 32.53
N ASP A 485 -23.13 -9.46 32.66
CA ASP A 485 -23.48 -10.17 33.88
C ASP A 485 -22.31 -10.07 34.87
N LEU A 486 -22.30 -9.01 35.68
CA LEU A 486 -21.22 -8.73 36.63
C LEU A 486 -21.09 -9.83 37.70
N ASP A 487 -19.84 -10.13 38.08
CA ASP A 487 -19.59 -11.01 39.23
C ASP A 487 -20.05 -10.29 40.52
N PRO A 488 -20.96 -10.89 41.32
CA PRO A 488 -21.50 -10.25 42.51
C PRO A 488 -20.42 -9.91 43.55
N THR A 489 -19.27 -10.60 43.50
CA THR A 489 -18.14 -10.35 44.41
C THR A 489 -17.29 -9.14 44.01
N MET A 490 -17.49 -8.58 42.80
CA MET A 490 -16.62 -7.56 42.19
C MET A 490 -17.38 -6.38 41.56
N THR A 491 -18.60 -6.11 42.02
CA THR A 491 -19.51 -5.11 41.42
C THR A 491 -19.03 -3.67 41.50
N ASN A 492 -18.25 -3.30 42.54
CA ASN A 492 -17.77 -1.94 42.76
C ASN A 492 -16.23 -1.87 42.75
N PRO A 493 -15.59 -1.84 41.56
CA PRO A 493 -14.14 -1.78 41.46
C PRO A 493 -13.59 -0.41 41.89
N LYS A 494 -12.45 -0.44 42.58
CA LYS A 494 -11.69 0.77 42.93
C LYS A 494 -10.94 1.29 41.70
N PRO A 495 -10.76 2.62 41.55
CA PRO A 495 -9.83 3.17 40.58
C PRO A 495 -8.41 2.67 40.85
N ALA A 496 -7.74 2.18 39.82
CA ALA A 496 -6.37 1.65 39.89
C ALA A 496 -5.44 2.47 38.98
N SER A 497 -4.27 2.84 39.50
CA SER A 497 -3.32 3.69 38.79
C SER A 497 -2.52 2.95 37.71
N TYR A 498 -2.21 3.67 36.62
CA TYR A 498 -1.31 3.21 35.57
C TYR A 498 -0.61 4.38 34.86
N LEU A 499 0.46 4.05 34.13
CA LEU A 499 1.19 5.01 33.30
C LEU A 499 0.57 5.07 31.90
N ALA A 500 0.03 6.22 31.54
CA ALA A 500 -0.64 6.48 30.27
C ALA A 500 0.26 7.23 29.27
N ILE A 501 -0.12 7.12 27.99
CA ILE A 501 0.46 7.86 26.87
C ILE A 501 0.01 9.34 26.95
N ALA A 502 0.71 10.17 27.70
CA ALA A 502 0.47 11.61 27.75
C ALA A 502 1.74 12.42 28.08
N ASP A 503 1.60 13.74 28.20
CA ASP A 503 2.65 14.67 28.62
C ASP A 503 2.33 15.26 30.01
N GLY A 504 3.38 15.61 30.76
CA GLY A 504 3.25 16.24 32.08
C GLY A 504 2.51 15.37 33.09
N GLU A 505 1.66 15.98 33.92
CA GLU A 505 0.88 15.29 34.96
C GLU A 505 -0.14 14.28 34.41
N LYS A 506 -0.60 14.46 33.16
CA LYS A 506 -1.58 13.57 32.52
C LYS A 506 -1.04 12.16 32.22
N GLN A 507 0.28 11.95 32.39
CA GLN A 507 0.92 10.64 32.33
C GLN A 507 0.42 9.70 33.41
N LEU A 508 0.00 10.22 34.57
CA LEU A 508 -0.70 9.43 35.56
C LEU A 508 -2.18 9.36 35.19
N ASN A 509 -2.72 8.16 35.03
CA ASN A 509 -4.14 7.95 34.83
C ASN A 509 -4.65 6.82 35.73
N MET A 510 -5.96 6.75 35.93
CA MET A 510 -6.61 5.67 36.66
C MET A 510 -7.70 5.03 35.83
N ALA A 511 -7.91 3.73 36.06
CA ALA A 511 -8.99 2.98 35.43
C ALA A 511 -9.66 2.02 36.43
N LYS A 512 -10.94 1.76 36.22
CA LYS A 512 -11.73 0.77 36.97
C LYS A 512 -11.86 -0.50 36.15
N VAL A 513 -11.66 -1.66 36.76
CA VAL A 513 -11.75 -2.96 36.09
C VAL A 513 -13.02 -3.67 36.53
N TYR A 514 -14.02 -3.80 35.66
CA TYR A 514 -15.23 -4.58 35.90
C TYR A 514 -15.01 -6.01 35.37
N ALA A 515 -15.47 -7.00 36.12
CA ALA A 515 -15.34 -8.41 35.79
C ALA A 515 -16.73 -9.08 35.79
N GLY A 516 -16.97 -9.93 34.79
CA GLY A 516 -18.23 -10.63 34.66
C GLY A 516 -18.25 -11.55 33.44
N HIS A 517 -19.44 -11.84 32.94
CA HIS A 517 -19.66 -12.60 31.73
C HIS A 517 -20.52 -11.82 30.75
N TYR A 518 -20.33 -12.08 29.46
CA TYR A 518 -21.19 -11.59 28.39
C TYR A 518 -21.63 -12.76 27.53
N LYS A 519 -22.93 -13.08 27.52
CA LYS A 519 -23.49 -14.26 26.82
C LYS A 519 -22.71 -15.57 27.10
N GLY A 520 -22.28 -15.73 28.36
CA GLY A 520 -21.50 -16.88 28.84
C GLY A 520 -20.02 -16.90 28.43
N VAL A 521 -19.49 -15.82 27.87
CA VAL A 521 -18.05 -15.63 27.63
C VAL A 521 -17.46 -14.76 28.75
N PRO A 522 -16.32 -15.15 29.36
CA PRO A 522 -15.60 -14.32 30.31
C PRO A 522 -15.34 -12.91 29.76
N CYS A 523 -15.61 -11.87 30.55
CA CYS A 523 -15.51 -10.49 30.12
C CYS A 523 -14.90 -9.59 31.19
N ILE A 524 -13.88 -8.84 30.80
CA ILE A 524 -13.27 -7.76 31.58
C ILE A 524 -13.47 -6.46 30.83
N THR A 525 -13.99 -5.46 31.54
CA THR A 525 -14.18 -4.10 31.02
C THR A 525 -13.36 -3.11 31.84
N ILE A 526 -12.42 -2.45 31.17
CA ILE A 526 -11.52 -1.45 31.75
C ILE A 526 -12.06 -0.08 31.38
N VAL A 527 -12.45 0.69 32.38
CA VAL A 527 -13.01 2.04 32.21
C VAL A 527 -11.98 3.05 32.68
N LYS A 528 -11.39 3.80 31.76
CA LYS A 528 -10.48 4.89 32.12
C LYS A 528 -11.28 6.03 32.74
N CYS A 529 -10.93 6.45 33.95
CA CYS A 529 -11.71 7.43 34.70
C CYS A 529 -10.96 8.72 35.03
N GLY A 530 -9.66 8.83 34.74
CA GLY A 530 -8.87 9.99 35.14
C GLY A 530 -8.44 9.88 36.60
N THR A 531 -7.52 10.75 37.00
CA THR A 531 -7.22 10.99 38.42
C THR A 531 -8.40 11.71 39.09
N GLU A 532 -8.39 11.79 40.42
CA GLU A 532 -9.42 12.52 41.18
C GLU A 532 -9.53 14.00 40.76
N GLU A 533 -8.40 14.58 40.35
CA GLU A 533 -8.30 15.96 39.86
C GLU A 533 -9.02 16.14 38.50
N GLU A 534 -9.08 15.08 37.68
CA GLU A 534 -9.75 15.09 36.38
C GLU A 534 -11.22 14.68 36.43
N ALA A 535 -11.73 14.21 37.57
CA ALA A 535 -13.05 13.60 37.68
C ALA A 535 -14.20 14.53 37.20
N ASN A 536 -14.02 15.85 37.35
CA ASN A 536 -15.01 16.86 36.94
C ASN A 536 -14.77 17.42 35.53
N LEU A 537 -13.72 16.96 34.83
CA LEU A 537 -13.42 17.40 33.46
C LEU A 537 -14.28 16.64 32.45
N PRO A 538 -14.69 17.28 31.34
CA PRO A 538 -15.56 16.67 30.33
C PRO A 538 -14.95 15.48 29.60
N LYS A 539 -13.63 15.27 29.70
CA LYS A 539 -12.89 14.17 29.06
C LYS A 539 -11.99 13.42 30.05
N ALA A 540 -12.48 13.22 31.28
CA ALA A 540 -11.76 12.52 32.34
C ALA A 540 -11.21 11.17 31.84
N GLY A 541 -9.91 10.95 31.98
CA GLY A 541 -9.23 9.70 31.65
C GLY A 541 -9.05 9.37 30.16
N ASN A 542 -9.51 10.22 29.22
CA ASN A 542 -9.37 9.98 27.78
C ASN A 542 -7.92 10.20 27.29
N ARG A 543 -7.32 9.21 26.63
CA ARG A 543 -5.94 9.27 26.08
C ARG A 543 -5.79 8.70 24.67
N GLY A 544 -6.90 8.32 24.04
CA GLY A 544 -6.93 7.81 22.68
C GLY A 544 -6.80 6.28 22.59
N LYS A 545 -7.14 5.76 21.41
CA LYS A 545 -7.10 4.32 21.09
C LYS A 545 -5.70 3.71 21.27
N ARG A 546 -4.64 4.45 20.95
CA ARG A 546 -3.25 4.01 21.12
C ARG A 546 -2.90 3.69 22.58
N ASP A 547 -3.35 4.53 23.52
CA ASP A 547 -3.19 4.29 24.95
C ASP A 547 -3.95 3.03 25.38
N SER A 548 -5.17 2.84 24.88
CA SER A 548 -5.96 1.62 25.14
C SER A 548 -5.23 0.36 24.66
N GLN A 549 -4.62 0.39 23.46
CA GLN A 549 -3.82 -0.72 22.96
C GLN A 549 -2.56 -0.96 23.82
N LEU A 550 -1.89 0.11 24.29
CA LEU A 550 -0.72 -0.01 25.16
C LEU A 550 -1.03 -0.57 26.54
N ILE A 551 -2.23 -0.35 27.11
CA ILE A 551 -2.64 -1.02 28.35
C ILE A 551 -2.52 -2.54 28.16
N LEU A 552 -3.06 -3.08 27.08
CA LEU A 552 -2.97 -4.52 26.79
C LEU A 552 -1.53 -4.96 26.48
N MET A 553 -0.81 -4.23 25.63
CA MET A 553 0.54 -4.61 25.21
C MET A 553 1.54 -4.60 26.39
N SER A 554 1.52 -3.52 27.18
CA SER A 554 2.40 -3.35 28.35
C SER A 554 2.06 -4.34 29.45
N TYR A 555 0.77 -4.62 29.66
CA TYR A 555 0.31 -5.66 30.58
C TYR A 555 0.91 -7.03 30.24
N PHE A 556 0.76 -7.48 28.99
CA PHE A 556 1.34 -8.75 28.56
C PHE A 556 2.87 -8.75 28.58
N GLN A 557 3.53 -7.63 28.29
CA GLN A 557 4.99 -7.51 28.45
C GLN A 557 5.38 -7.78 29.90
N ARG A 558 4.80 -7.06 30.86
CA ARG A 558 5.13 -7.19 32.29
C ARG A 558 4.85 -8.60 32.81
N VAL A 559 3.72 -9.20 32.41
CA VAL A 559 3.40 -10.58 32.75
C VAL A 559 4.44 -11.56 32.19
N LEU A 560 4.79 -11.47 30.91
CA LEU A 560 5.72 -12.43 30.29
C LEU A 560 7.15 -12.33 30.82
N PHE A 561 7.58 -11.15 31.26
CA PHE A 561 8.89 -10.93 31.86
C PHE A 561 8.90 -11.07 33.39
N ASN A 562 7.76 -11.37 34.02
CA ASN A 562 7.59 -11.38 35.48
C ASN A 562 8.11 -10.08 36.13
N ASP A 563 7.80 -8.96 35.50
CA ASP A 563 8.19 -7.62 35.95
C ASP A 563 7.21 -7.09 37.01
N ARG A 564 7.51 -5.93 37.59
CA ARG A 564 6.62 -5.23 38.52
C ARG A 564 5.34 -4.82 37.79
N LEU A 565 4.21 -5.08 38.44
CA LEU A 565 2.87 -4.76 37.96
C LEU A 565 2.39 -3.46 38.62
N SER A 566 1.73 -2.60 37.85
CA SER A 566 0.96 -1.50 38.41
C SER A 566 -0.30 -2.02 39.11
N GLU A 567 -0.99 -1.14 39.83
CA GLU A 567 -2.31 -1.46 40.41
C GLU A 567 -3.29 -1.96 39.35
N LEU A 568 -3.37 -1.26 38.20
CA LEU A 568 -4.23 -1.67 37.09
C LEU A 568 -3.84 -3.04 36.53
N ASP A 569 -2.55 -3.28 36.31
CA ASP A 569 -2.07 -4.57 35.78
C ASP A 569 -2.45 -5.73 36.72
N TYR A 570 -2.28 -5.53 38.03
CA TYR A 570 -2.64 -6.53 39.01
C TYR A 570 -4.15 -6.79 39.02
N GLU A 571 -4.97 -5.73 39.00
CA GLU A 571 -6.43 -5.83 38.92
C GLU A 571 -6.88 -6.65 37.70
N ILE A 572 -6.25 -6.43 36.54
CA ILE A 572 -6.50 -7.23 35.34
C ILE A 572 -6.06 -8.68 35.57
N PHE A 573 -4.87 -8.91 36.12
CA PHE A 573 -4.30 -10.25 36.33
C PHE A 573 -5.19 -11.15 37.16
N TRP A 574 -5.58 -10.72 38.35
CA TRP A 574 -6.30 -11.58 39.27
C TRP A 574 -7.74 -11.81 38.80
N LYS A 575 -8.41 -10.79 38.23
CA LYS A 575 -9.77 -10.91 37.65
C LYS A 575 -9.80 -11.82 36.43
N MET A 576 -8.80 -11.71 35.55
CA MET A 576 -8.64 -12.58 34.39
C MET A 576 -8.44 -14.03 34.81
N THR A 577 -7.56 -14.26 35.79
CA THR A 577 -7.31 -15.60 36.33
C THR A 577 -8.57 -16.18 36.98
N TRP A 578 -9.33 -15.36 37.72
CA TRP A 578 -10.59 -15.75 38.35
C TRP A 578 -11.65 -16.17 37.32
N LEU A 579 -11.94 -15.30 36.35
CA LEU A 579 -12.96 -15.57 35.32
C LEU A 579 -12.61 -16.76 34.43
N MET A 580 -11.31 -16.95 34.15
CA MET A 580 -10.81 -18.08 33.36
C MET A 580 -10.57 -19.34 34.19
N LYS A 581 -11.09 -19.41 35.44
CA LYS A 581 -11.05 -20.60 36.32
C LYS A 581 -9.62 -21.12 36.56
N GLY A 582 -8.69 -20.21 36.83
CA GLY A 582 -7.30 -20.53 37.17
C GLY A 582 -6.32 -20.50 35.99
N VAL A 583 -6.79 -20.25 34.76
CA VAL A 583 -5.88 -20.01 33.63
C VAL A 583 -5.24 -18.64 33.79
N THR A 584 -3.92 -18.62 33.95
CA THR A 584 -3.14 -17.41 34.13
C THR A 584 -2.92 -16.67 32.80
N PRO A 585 -2.80 -15.33 32.81
CA PRO A 585 -2.66 -14.50 31.62
C PRO A 585 -1.46 -14.87 30.73
N ASP A 586 -0.38 -15.42 31.28
CA ASP A 586 0.77 -15.89 30.50
C ASP A 586 0.40 -17.00 29.49
N LYS A 587 -0.74 -17.69 29.66
CA LYS A 587 -1.19 -18.75 28.74
C LYS A 587 -1.81 -18.21 27.46
N PHE A 588 -2.15 -16.93 27.39
CA PHE A 588 -2.70 -16.31 26.19
C PHE A 588 -1.62 -16.12 25.12
N GLU A 589 -1.97 -16.48 23.89
CA GLU A 589 -1.03 -16.45 22.76
C GLU A 589 -1.45 -15.47 21.68
N LEU A 590 -2.76 -15.18 21.56
CA LEU A 590 -3.34 -14.40 20.49
C LEU A 590 -4.20 -13.26 21.04
N VAL A 591 -4.23 -12.14 20.31
CA VAL A 591 -5.17 -11.04 20.53
C VAL A 591 -5.87 -10.70 19.22
N LEU A 592 -7.19 -10.74 19.21
CA LEU A 592 -8.03 -10.20 18.15
C LEU A 592 -8.40 -8.76 18.54
N MET A 593 -8.02 -7.79 17.71
CA MET A 593 -8.40 -6.38 17.85
C MET A 593 -9.58 -6.09 16.93
N VAL A 594 -10.65 -5.53 17.50
CA VAL A 594 -11.90 -5.22 16.81
C VAL A 594 -12.38 -3.82 17.19
N ASP A 595 -12.77 -3.03 16.19
CA ASP A 595 -13.42 -1.75 16.45
C ASP A 595 -14.85 -1.97 16.97
N ALA A 596 -15.32 -1.09 17.85
CA ALA A 596 -16.59 -1.27 18.56
C ALA A 596 -17.86 -1.18 17.69
N ASP A 597 -17.74 -0.91 16.38
CA ASP A 597 -18.80 -0.89 15.36
C ASP A 597 -18.64 -1.94 14.26
N THR A 598 -17.89 -3.01 14.54
CA THR A 598 -17.60 -4.10 13.60
C THR A 598 -18.34 -5.40 13.95
N LYS A 599 -19.17 -5.88 13.02
CA LYS A 599 -19.84 -7.18 13.10
C LYS A 599 -18.96 -8.30 12.56
N VAL A 600 -18.52 -9.21 13.42
CA VAL A 600 -17.71 -10.38 13.04
C VAL A 600 -18.62 -11.53 12.58
N LEU A 601 -18.23 -12.28 11.54
CA LEU A 601 -19.00 -13.47 11.11
C LEU A 601 -18.67 -14.68 11.99
N PRO A 602 -19.62 -15.62 12.19
CA PRO A 602 -19.49 -16.70 13.20
C PRO A 602 -18.18 -17.52 13.10
N ASP A 603 -17.78 -17.90 11.89
CA ASP A 603 -16.60 -18.74 11.66
C ASP A 603 -15.27 -17.96 11.66
N ALA A 604 -15.32 -16.62 11.69
CA ALA A 604 -14.17 -15.80 11.36
C ALA A 604 -13.04 -15.92 12.39
N LEU A 605 -13.37 -15.95 13.69
CA LEU A 605 -12.40 -16.16 14.76
C LEU A 605 -11.74 -17.54 14.64
N THR A 606 -12.52 -18.59 14.34
CA THR A 606 -12.01 -19.95 14.14
C THR A 606 -10.99 -20.02 13.00
N TYR A 607 -11.26 -19.39 11.85
CA TYR A 607 -10.32 -19.34 10.73
C TYR A 607 -9.02 -18.59 11.06
N MET A 608 -9.11 -17.48 11.80
CA MET A 608 -7.93 -16.72 12.20
C MET A 608 -7.05 -17.50 13.18
N VAL A 609 -7.66 -18.12 14.19
CA VAL A 609 -6.94 -18.98 15.16
C VAL A 609 -6.32 -20.18 14.44
N ALA A 610 -7.03 -20.81 13.50
CA ALA A 610 -6.49 -21.92 12.70
C ALA A 610 -5.23 -21.50 11.94
N ALA A 611 -5.27 -20.35 11.24
CA ALA A 611 -4.13 -19.85 10.49
C ALA A 611 -2.92 -19.56 11.40
N MET A 612 -3.15 -18.95 12.57
CA MET A 612 -2.10 -18.74 13.58
C MET A 612 -1.56 -20.06 14.14
N ALA A 613 -2.42 -21.05 14.40
CA ALA A 613 -1.98 -22.35 14.92
C ALA A 613 -1.14 -23.13 13.91
N ASN A 614 -1.48 -23.04 12.61
CA ASN A 614 -0.79 -23.75 11.54
C ASN A 614 0.61 -23.19 11.23
N ASP A 615 0.84 -21.89 11.46
CA ASP A 615 2.13 -21.26 11.19
C ASP A 615 2.57 -20.29 12.30
N ILE A 616 3.58 -20.72 13.07
CA ILE A 616 4.19 -19.95 14.17
C ILE A 616 4.98 -18.72 13.69
N THR A 617 5.31 -18.63 12.40
CA THR A 617 6.02 -17.49 11.82
C THR A 617 5.10 -16.31 11.55
N ILE A 618 3.78 -16.52 11.51
CA ILE A 618 2.79 -15.45 11.41
C ILE A 618 2.75 -14.70 12.74
N MET A 619 3.09 -13.41 12.67
CA MET A 619 3.02 -12.49 13.81
C MET A 619 1.73 -11.68 13.86
N GLY A 620 1.08 -11.49 12.71
CA GLY A 620 -0.20 -10.79 12.60
C GLY A 620 -0.95 -11.19 11.33
N LEU A 621 -2.27 -11.16 11.36
CA LEU A 621 -3.10 -11.37 10.19
C LEU A 621 -4.39 -10.55 10.26
N CYS A 622 -5.00 -10.29 9.11
CA CYS A 622 -6.31 -9.63 9.03
C CYS A 622 -7.29 -10.44 8.18
N GLY A 623 -8.58 -10.22 8.42
CA GLY A 623 -9.66 -10.80 7.63
C GLY A 623 -10.20 -9.82 6.58
N GLU A 624 -11.13 -10.30 5.75
CA GLU A 624 -11.82 -9.47 4.76
C GLU A 624 -12.87 -8.56 5.45
N THR A 625 -12.61 -7.26 5.42
CA THR A 625 -13.55 -6.23 5.89
C THR A 625 -14.55 -5.87 4.79
N ARG A 626 -15.85 -6.10 5.04
CA ARG A 626 -16.94 -5.76 4.11
C ARG A 626 -17.78 -4.60 4.63
N ILE A 627 -18.42 -3.87 3.73
CA ILE A 627 -19.35 -2.81 4.08
C ILE A 627 -20.74 -3.40 4.40
N ALA A 628 -21.34 -2.99 5.51
CA ALA A 628 -22.71 -3.34 5.91
C ALA A 628 -23.76 -2.46 5.19
N ASN A 629 -23.59 -1.14 5.22
CA ASN A 629 -24.52 -0.12 4.73
C ASN A 629 -24.29 0.28 3.26
N LYS A 630 -24.10 -0.68 2.35
CA LYS A 630 -23.69 -0.43 0.94
C LYS A 630 -24.62 0.48 0.13
N ARG A 631 -25.90 0.57 0.53
CA ARG A 631 -26.97 1.25 -0.21
C ARG A 631 -27.62 2.37 0.60
N SER A 632 -27.06 2.78 1.75
CA SER A 632 -27.70 3.81 2.58
C SER A 632 -27.60 5.20 1.97
N SER A 633 -26.48 5.51 1.30
CA SER A 633 -26.29 6.78 0.60
C SER A 633 -25.38 6.65 -0.62
N TRP A 634 -25.37 7.66 -1.49
CA TRP A 634 -24.42 7.73 -2.60
C TRP A 634 -22.96 7.70 -2.12
N VAL A 635 -22.68 8.25 -0.92
CA VAL A 635 -21.35 8.23 -0.29
C VAL A 635 -20.95 6.81 0.09
N THR A 636 -21.88 6.00 0.61
CA THR A 636 -21.60 4.57 0.87
C THR A 636 -21.41 3.78 -0.41
N ALA A 637 -22.15 4.12 -1.47
CA ALA A 637 -22.11 3.42 -2.75
C ALA A 637 -20.73 3.53 -3.44
N ILE A 638 -20.11 4.72 -3.42
CA ILE A 638 -18.79 4.95 -4.03
C ILE A 638 -17.65 4.22 -3.29
N GLN A 639 -17.87 3.80 -2.04
CA GLN A 639 -16.87 3.13 -1.20
C GLN A 639 -16.84 1.61 -1.41
N VAL A 640 -17.90 0.98 -1.93
CA VAL A 640 -18.02 -0.48 -1.98
C VAL A 640 -16.90 -1.15 -2.75
N PHE A 641 -16.58 -0.62 -3.94
CA PHE A 641 -15.53 -1.17 -4.77
C PHE A 641 -14.13 -0.76 -4.28
N GLU A 642 -13.99 0.45 -3.73
CA GLU A 642 -12.74 0.91 -3.11
C GLU A 642 -12.31 -0.03 -1.98
N TYR A 643 -13.21 -0.35 -1.04
CA TYR A 643 -12.94 -1.33 0.02
C TYR A 643 -12.58 -2.71 -0.53
N TYR A 644 -13.19 -3.13 -1.65
CA TYR A 644 -12.82 -4.41 -2.27
C TYR A 644 -11.39 -4.36 -2.84
N ILE A 645 -10.97 -3.27 -3.45
CA ILE A 645 -9.59 -3.10 -3.93
C ILE A 645 -8.61 -3.07 -2.74
N SER A 646 -8.88 -2.23 -1.73
CA SER A 646 -7.92 -1.93 -0.65
C SER A 646 -7.88 -2.97 0.48
N HIS A 647 -9.03 -3.52 0.88
CA HIS A 647 -9.14 -4.48 2.00
C HIS A 647 -9.22 -5.95 1.57
N HIS A 648 -9.29 -6.25 0.27
CA HIS A 648 -9.30 -7.62 -0.23
C HIS A 648 -8.19 -7.88 -1.24
N TYR A 649 -8.24 -7.22 -2.39
CA TYR A 649 -7.32 -7.51 -3.49
C TYR A 649 -5.87 -7.12 -3.17
N ALA A 650 -5.63 -5.90 -2.70
CA ALA A 650 -4.29 -5.44 -2.32
C ALA A 650 -3.71 -6.33 -1.21
N LYS A 651 -4.53 -6.69 -0.21
CA LYS A 651 -4.12 -7.58 0.90
C LYS A 651 -3.79 -8.99 0.43
N ALA A 652 -4.53 -9.53 -0.53
CA ALA A 652 -4.23 -10.82 -1.14
C ALA A 652 -2.89 -10.80 -1.91
N PHE A 653 -2.62 -9.74 -2.66
CA PHE A 653 -1.34 -9.53 -3.33
C PHE A 653 -0.18 -9.43 -2.32
N GLU A 654 -0.30 -8.56 -1.32
CA GLU A 654 0.72 -8.37 -0.27
C GLU A 654 0.99 -9.66 0.51
N SER A 655 -0.06 -10.45 0.77
CA SER A 655 0.04 -11.70 1.53
C SER A 655 0.80 -12.81 0.80
N LEU A 656 1.01 -12.72 -0.52
CA LEU A 656 1.91 -13.63 -1.24
C LEU A 656 3.37 -13.48 -0.85
N PHE A 657 3.76 -12.28 -0.44
CA PHE A 657 5.11 -11.99 0.02
C PHE A 657 5.19 -12.15 1.55
N GLY A 658 4.07 -12.45 2.21
CA GLY A 658 3.95 -12.46 3.67
C GLY A 658 4.21 -11.10 4.31
N ILE A 659 4.01 -10.01 3.57
CA ILE A 659 4.22 -8.61 3.98
C ILE A 659 2.93 -7.85 3.71
N VAL A 660 1.86 -8.19 4.43
CA VAL A 660 0.72 -7.26 4.52
C VAL A 660 1.21 -5.98 5.20
N THR A 661 1.23 -4.87 4.46
CA THR A 661 1.86 -3.61 4.88
C THR A 661 1.08 -2.87 5.98
N CYS A 662 -0.19 -3.22 6.12
CA CYS A 662 -1.11 -2.61 7.07
C CYS A 662 -2.18 -3.63 7.44
N LEU A 663 -2.24 -3.99 8.72
CA LEU A 663 -3.34 -4.75 9.30
C LEU A 663 -4.42 -3.76 9.79
N PRO A 664 -5.65 -3.78 9.25
CA PRO A 664 -6.69 -2.82 9.65
C PRO A 664 -7.07 -2.96 11.13
N GLY A 665 -7.16 -1.86 11.88
CA GLY A 665 -7.51 -1.90 13.31
C GLY A 665 -8.88 -2.49 13.61
N CYS A 666 -9.82 -2.41 12.66
CA CYS A 666 -11.18 -2.89 12.86
C CYS A 666 -11.31 -4.41 12.94
N PHE A 667 -10.38 -5.19 12.36
CA PHE A 667 -10.48 -6.65 12.33
C PHE A 667 -9.15 -7.33 12.02
N SER A 668 -8.25 -7.34 13.01
CA SER A 668 -6.92 -7.94 12.90
C SER A 668 -6.53 -8.74 14.13
N MET A 669 -5.81 -9.83 13.92
CA MET A 669 -5.31 -10.70 14.98
C MET A 669 -3.79 -10.63 15.04
N TYR A 670 -3.25 -10.47 16.23
CA TYR A 670 -1.82 -10.41 16.51
C TYR A 670 -1.41 -11.53 17.46
N ARG A 671 -0.16 -11.97 17.31
CA ARG A 671 0.45 -12.94 18.21
C ARG A 671 1.12 -12.20 19.38
N ILE A 672 0.74 -12.54 20.60
CA ILE A 672 1.33 -11.99 21.83
C ILE A 672 2.77 -12.51 21.99
N LYS A 673 2.95 -13.82 21.82
CA LYS A 673 4.23 -14.52 21.97
C LYS A 673 4.33 -15.71 21.02
N SER A 674 5.56 -16.12 20.69
CA SER A 674 5.85 -17.25 19.81
C SER A 674 6.86 -18.19 20.46
N PRO A 675 6.72 -19.52 20.30
CA PRO A 675 7.77 -20.44 20.69
C PRO A 675 9.01 -20.27 19.78
N LYS A 676 10.21 -20.40 20.35
CA LYS A 676 11.50 -20.45 19.65
C LYS A 676 12.51 -21.25 20.48
N ASN A 677 13.01 -22.36 19.96
CA ASN A 677 14.03 -23.21 20.59
C ASN A 677 13.72 -23.58 22.07
N GLY A 678 12.48 -23.95 22.38
CA GLY A 678 12.06 -24.32 23.75
C GLY A 678 11.80 -23.16 24.71
N ALA A 679 12.01 -21.91 24.28
CA ALA A 679 11.64 -20.70 25.02
C ALA A 679 10.50 -19.92 24.34
N TRP A 680 9.86 -19.03 25.08
CA TRP A 680 8.86 -18.10 24.54
C TRP A 680 9.53 -16.77 24.17
N VAL A 681 9.22 -16.23 23.00
CA VAL A 681 9.68 -14.91 22.57
C VAL A 681 8.47 -13.99 22.44
N PRO A 682 8.44 -12.83 23.11
CA PRO A 682 7.36 -11.86 22.96
C PRO A 682 7.39 -11.27 21.54
N ILE A 683 6.21 -11.15 20.94
CA ILE A 683 6.02 -10.62 19.58
C ILE A 683 5.32 -9.27 19.67
N LEU A 684 4.00 -9.23 19.89
CA LEU A 684 3.30 -7.97 20.15
C LEU A 684 3.74 -7.33 21.48
N ALA A 685 4.04 -8.16 22.48
CA ALA A 685 4.50 -7.73 23.81
C ALA A 685 6.02 -7.44 23.86
N ASN A 686 6.65 -7.20 22.71
CA ASN A 686 8.08 -6.94 22.64
C ASN A 686 8.40 -5.53 23.19
N PRO A 687 9.40 -5.37 24.07
CA PRO A 687 9.74 -4.07 24.65
C PRO A 687 10.13 -3.00 23.63
N ASP A 688 10.85 -3.35 22.56
CA ASP A 688 11.26 -2.39 21.52
C ASP A 688 10.05 -1.80 20.79
N ILE A 689 9.06 -2.67 20.48
CA ILE A 689 7.79 -2.26 19.89
C ILE A 689 7.01 -1.35 20.84
N ILE A 690 6.93 -1.71 22.12
CA ILE A 690 6.17 -0.92 23.10
C ILE A 690 6.83 0.44 23.34
N LEU A 691 8.16 0.51 23.39
CA LEU A 691 8.90 1.75 23.58
C LEU A 691 8.69 2.73 22.41
N GLU A 692 8.80 2.27 21.16
CA GLU A 692 8.55 3.12 19.98
C GLU A 692 7.06 3.48 19.86
N TYR A 693 6.14 2.57 20.21
CA TYR A 693 4.69 2.82 20.18
C TYR A 693 4.21 3.79 21.27
N ASN A 694 4.97 3.93 22.37
CA ASN A 694 4.72 4.86 23.47
C ASN A 694 5.29 6.27 23.23
N GLN A 695 5.87 6.55 22.06
CA GLN A 695 6.46 7.87 21.80
C GLN A 695 5.39 8.97 21.70
N ASN A 696 5.53 10.00 22.55
CA ASN A 696 4.63 11.18 22.60
C ASN A 696 5.27 12.46 22.11
N VAL A 697 6.58 12.60 22.33
CA VAL A 697 7.32 13.79 21.90
C VAL A 697 7.51 13.74 20.39
N VAL A 698 6.81 14.63 19.70
CA VAL A 698 6.79 14.76 18.24
C VAL A 698 7.40 16.09 17.84
N THR A 699 8.48 16.06 17.07
CA THR A 699 9.24 17.26 16.68
C THR A 699 8.95 17.68 15.24
N THR A 700 8.58 16.73 14.39
CA THR A 700 8.36 16.95 12.95
C THR A 700 6.90 16.72 12.53
N LEU A 701 6.52 17.28 11.37
CA LEU A 701 5.22 17.03 10.76
C LEU A 701 5.07 15.56 10.36
N HIS A 702 6.17 14.95 9.89
CA HIS A 702 6.23 13.54 9.54
C HIS A 702 5.87 12.65 10.74
N GLU A 703 6.56 12.83 11.87
CA GLU A 703 6.29 12.06 13.10
C GLU A 703 4.86 12.24 13.58
N LYS A 704 4.30 13.45 13.51
CA LYS A 704 2.89 13.69 13.87
C LYS A 704 1.91 12.92 12.99
N ASN A 705 2.09 12.92 11.68
CA ASN A 705 1.23 12.17 10.76
C ASN A 705 1.38 10.64 10.95
N LEU A 706 2.59 10.17 11.26
CA LEU A 706 2.86 8.75 11.52
C LEU A 706 2.22 8.28 12.83
N LEU A 707 2.40 9.05 13.91
CA LEU A 707 2.05 8.64 15.28
C LEU A 707 0.61 8.93 15.68
N LEU A 708 -0.02 9.98 15.14
CA LEU A 708 -1.33 10.46 15.59
C LEU A 708 -2.51 10.11 14.67
N LEU A 709 -2.26 9.73 13.40
CA LEU A 709 -3.32 9.56 12.40
C LEU A 709 -3.58 8.13 11.92
N GLY A 710 -2.67 7.19 12.19
CA GLY A 710 -2.84 5.80 11.78
C GLY A 710 -2.01 4.85 12.63
N GLU A 711 -2.45 4.69 13.88
CA GLU A 711 -1.83 3.84 14.88
C GLU A 711 -1.70 2.38 14.41
N ASP A 712 -2.72 1.85 13.70
CA ASP A 712 -2.70 0.48 13.17
C ASP A 712 -1.61 0.28 12.09
N ARG A 713 -1.45 1.29 11.21
CA ARG A 713 -0.40 1.30 10.19
C ARG A 713 0.97 1.40 10.84
N PHE A 714 1.11 2.29 11.82
CA PHE A 714 2.35 2.45 12.55
C PHE A 714 2.75 1.16 13.30
N LEU A 715 1.82 0.52 13.99
CA LEU A 715 2.04 -0.78 14.65
C LEU A 715 2.48 -1.86 13.64
N SER A 716 1.82 -1.92 12.48
CA SER A 716 2.18 -2.87 11.42
C SER A 716 3.62 -2.65 10.93
N THR A 717 3.99 -1.39 10.67
CA THR A 717 5.35 -1.00 10.24
C THR A 717 6.39 -1.33 11.30
N LEU A 718 6.09 -1.05 12.57
CA LEU A 718 6.98 -1.33 13.69
C LEU A 718 7.25 -2.83 13.83
N MET A 719 6.20 -3.66 13.79
CA MET A 719 6.34 -5.12 13.80
C MET A 719 7.14 -5.65 12.60
N LEU A 720 6.94 -5.09 11.39
CA LEU A 720 7.73 -5.46 10.20
C LEU A 720 9.20 -5.07 10.32
N ARG A 721 9.51 -3.93 10.95
CA ARG A 721 10.87 -3.47 11.23
C ARG A 721 11.57 -4.32 12.29
N THR A 722 10.89 -4.64 13.40
CA THR A 722 11.46 -5.42 14.49
C THR A 722 11.64 -6.89 14.10
N PHE A 723 10.71 -7.46 13.32
CA PHE A 723 10.74 -8.87 12.92
C PHE A 723 10.65 -9.08 11.40
N PRO A 724 11.68 -8.68 10.62
CA PRO A 724 11.64 -8.72 9.15
C PRO A 724 11.56 -10.14 8.57
N ARG A 725 11.85 -11.18 9.37
CA ARG A 725 11.76 -12.60 8.98
C ARG A 725 10.44 -13.27 9.35
N ARG A 726 9.51 -12.55 9.99
CA ARG A 726 8.16 -13.04 10.32
C ARG A 726 7.13 -12.52 9.31
N GLN A 727 5.96 -13.15 9.31
CA GLN A 727 4.94 -12.91 8.29
C GLN A 727 3.74 -12.12 8.82
N MET A 728 3.23 -11.22 7.98
CA MET A 728 1.90 -10.63 8.11
C MET A 728 1.02 -11.09 6.97
N MET A 729 -0.13 -11.70 7.28
CA MET A 729 -0.93 -12.45 6.32
C MET A 729 -2.37 -11.94 6.20
N PHE A 730 -3.02 -12.27 5.09
CA PHE A 730 -4.44 -12.00 4.87
C PHE A 730 -5.24 -13.31 4.83
N VAL A 731 -6.31 -13.42 5.60
CA VAL A 731 -7.18 -14.61 5.67
C VAL A 731 -8.58 -14.27 5.12
N PRO A 732 -8.82 -14.43 3.81
CA PRO A 732 -10.08 -14.05 3.15
C PRO A 732 -11.31 -14.86 3.59
N GLN A 733 -11.11 -16.00 4.25
CA GLN A 733 -12.17 -16.81 4.86
C GLN A 733 -12.75 -16.15 6.10
N ALA A 734 -11.89 -15.47 6.88
CA ALA A 734 -12.31 -14.69 8.04
C ALA A 734 -12.88 -13.37 7.56
N ARG A 735 -14.14 -13.08 7.88
CA ARG A 735 -14.86 -11.94 7.34
C ARG A 735 -15.54 -11.16 8.44
N CYS A 736 -15.59 -9.84 8.29
CA CYS A 736 -16.38 -8.95 9.13
C CYS A 736 -17.20 -7.97 8.27
N LYS A 737 -18.13 -7.28 8.91
CA LYS A 737 -18.91 -6.19 8.31
C LYS A 737 -18.77 -4.94 9.18
N THR A 738 -18.36 -3.83 8.58
CA THR A 738 -18.27 -2.52 9.23
C THR A 738 -19.30 -1.57 8.64
N VAL A 739 -19.74 -0.59 9.43
CA VAL A 739 -20.51 0.55 8.94
C VAL A 739 -19.52 1.61 8.45
N VAL A 740 -19.73 2.12 7.23
CA VAL A 740 -18.89 3.18 6.66
C VAL A 740 -19.61 4.53 6.73
N PRO A 741 -18.89 5.67 6.67
CA PRO A 741 -19.51 6.99 6.63
C PRO A 741 -20.51 7.12 5.48
N ASP A 742 -21.72 7.57 5.81
CA ASP A 742 -22.82 7.84 4.88
C ASP A 742 -22.90 9.32 4.48
N GLU A 743 -22.25 10.22 5.23
CA GLU A 743 -22.08 11.63 4.90
C GLU A 743 -20.71 11.95 4.28
N PHE A 744 -20.69 12.83 3.28
CA PHE A 744 -19.46 13.17 2.56
C PHE A 744 -18.44 13.94 3.41
N LYS A 745 -18.90 14.81 4.33
CA LYS A 745 -18.00 15.55 5.24
C LYS A 745 -17.26 14.60 6.19
N VAL A 746 -17.97 13.58 6.67
CA VAL A 746 -17.43 12.54 7.54
C VAL A 746 -16.44 11.66 6.76
N LEU A 747 -16.79 11.27 5.53
CA LEU A 747 -15.88 10.57 4.61
C LEU A 747 -14.61 11.38 4.35
N LEU A 748 -14.74 12.69 4.08
CA LEU A 748 -13.61 13.57 3.80
C LEU A 748 -12.63 13.63 4.98
N SER A 749 -13.16 13.75 6.20
CA SER A 749 -12.34 13.72 7.43
C SER A 749 -11.64 12.37 7.63
N GLN A 750 -12.35 11.26 7.42
CA GLN A 750 -11.76 9.91 7.52
C GLN A 750 -10.63 9.73 6.49
N ARG A 751 -10.87 10.09 5.23
CA ARG A 751 -9.91 9.87 4.14
C ARG A 751 -8.70 10.78 4.23
N ARG A 752 -8.86 12.01 4.76
CA ARG A 752 -7.72 12.86 5.13
C ARG A 752 -6.74 12.12 6.06
N ARG A 753 -7.24 11.49 7.12
CA ARG A 753 -6.40 10.73 8.06
C ARG A 753 -5.73 9.54 7.39
N TRP A 754 -6.50 8.77 6.62
CA TRP A 754 -6.00 7.56 5.97
C TRP A 754 -4.95 7.86 4.90
N ILE A 755 -5.18 8.86 4.04
CA ILE A 755 -4.25 9.24 2.97
C ILE A 755 -2.96 9.79 3.59
N ASN A 756 -3.07 10.71 4.55
CA ASN A 756 -1.90 11.30 5.20
C ASN A 756 -1.05 10.23 5.90
N SER A 757 -1.68 9.36 6.71
CA SER A 757 -0.99 8.25 7.35
C SER A 757 -0.36 7.29 6.33
N THR A 758 -1.05 7.01 5.21
CA THR A 758 -0.53 6.13 4.16
C THR A 758 0.75 6.68 3.54
N VAL A 759 0.78 7.97 3.17
CA VAL A 759 1.98 8.59 2.58
C VAL A 759 3.19 8.49 3.52
N HIS A 760 3.02 8.90 4.78
CA HIS A 760 4.11 8.89 5.76
C HIS A 760 4.56 7.47 6.14
N ASN A 761 3.61 6.53 6.24
CA ASN A 761 3.93 5.13 6.53
C ASN A 761 4.64 4.43 5.35
N LEU A 762 4.22 4.72 4.10
CA LEU A 762 4.92 4.22 2.92
C LEU A 762 6.34 4.79 2.81
N MET A 763 6.57 6.06 3.17
CA MET A 763 7.92 6.64 3.25
C MET A 763 8.82 5.84 4.20
N GLU A 764 8.33 5.47 5.38
CA GLU A 764 9.06 4.62 6.33
C GLU A 764 9.28 3.20 5.79
N LEU A 765 8.25 2.59 5.18
CA LEU A 765 8.34 1.23 4.63
C LEU A 765 9.33 1.12 3.46
N VAL A 766 9.46 2.16 2.62
CA VAL A 766 10.47 2.18 1.53
C VAL A 766 11.90 2.06 2.07
N LEU A 767 12.14 2.58 3.28
CA LEU A 767 13.46 2.55 3.94
C LEU A 767 13.75 1.22 4.67
N VAL A 768 12.77 0.33 4.81
CA VAL A 768 12.97 -0.98 5.44
C VAL A 768 13.72 -1.89 4.46
N SER A 769 15.03 -2.07 4.70
CA SER A 769 15.84 -3.10 4.04
C SER A 769 15.34 -4.50 4.44
N ASP A 770 15.40 -5.47 3.53
CA ASP A 770 14.94 -6.87 3.69
C ASP A 770 13.46 -7.15 3.33
N LEU A 771 12.79 -6.22 2.63
CA LEU A 771 11.53 -6.53 1.94
C LEU A 771 11.82 -7.40 0.70
N CYS A 772 11.32 -8.64 0.71
CA CYS A 772 11.65 -9.70 -0.24
C CYS A 772 11.44 -9.32 -1.72
N GLY A 773 12.37 -9.77 -2.59
CA GLY A 773 12.18 -9.98 -4.04
C GLY A 773 13.40 -9.64 -4.90
N ILE A 774 13.27 -9.84 -6.23
CA ILE A 774 14.31 -9.54 -7.24
C ILE A 774 13.82 -8.34 -8.07
N ALA A 775 14.58 -7.25 -8.10
CA ALA A 775 14.33 -6.06 -8.93
C ALA A 775 12.85 -5.58 -8.91
N CYS A 776 12.19 -5.45 -10.07
CA CYS A 776 10.80 -4.97 -10.22
C CYS A 776 9.72 -5.91 -9.65
N LEU A 777 10.10 -7.10 -9.18
CA LEU A 777 9.22 -8.04 -8.47
C LEU A 777 9.46 -8.02 -6.95
N SER A 778 10.17 -7.00 -6.45
CA SER A 778 10.35 -6.77 -5.02
C SER A 778 9.15 -6.08 -4.40
N MET A 779 8.79 -6.49 -3.18
CA MET A 779 7.84 -5.75 -2.37
C MET A 779 8.29 -4.32 -2.09
N GLN A 780 9.60 -4.08 -1.97
CA GLN A 780 10.12 -2.73 -1.78
C GLN A 780 9.84 -1.84 -3.00
N PHE A 781 10.02 -2.38 -4.21
CA PHE A 781 9.67 -1.69 -5.45
C PHE A 781 8.16 -1.46 -5.53
N SER A 782 7.35 -2.45 -5.12
CA SER A 782 5.89 -2.31 -5.06
C SER A 782 5.44 -1.16 -4.17
N VAL A 783 5.98 -1.10 -2.94
CA VAL A 783 5.70 -0.04 -1.95
C VAL A 783 6.15 1.33 -2.48
N PHE A 784 7.31 1.39 -3.14
CA PHE A 784 7.81 2.62 -3.77
C PHE A 784 6.88 3.12 -4.88
N ILE A 785 6.43 2.23 -5.78
CA ILE A 785 5.48 2.59 -6.84
C ILE A 785 4.13 3.00 -6.25
N ASP A 786 3.67 2.36 -5.18
CA ASP A 786 2.42 2.74 -4.52
C ASP A 786 2.54 4.12 -3.85
N LEU A 787 3.70 4.46 -3.29
CA LEU A 787 3.99 5.80 -2.77
C LEU A 787 3.96 6.85 -3.89
N ILE A 788 4.75 6.67 -4.95
CA ILE A 788 4.78 7.61 -6.08
C ILE A 788 3.40 7.73 -6.72
N GLY A 789 2.72 6.59 -6.94
CA GLY A 789 1.36 6.50 -7.45
C GLY A 789 0.40 7.36 -6.64
N THR A 790 0.36 7.17 -5.32
CA THR A 790 -0.49 7.94 -4.41
C THR A 790 -0.29 9.46 -4.53
N LEU A 791 0.96 9.91 -4.73
CA LEU A 791 1.29 11.33 -4.86
C LEU A 791 0.88 11.91 -6.22
N VAL A 792 0.97 11.15 -7.31
CA VAL A 792 0.70 11.63 -8.69
C VAL A 792 -0.74 11.42 -9.16
N LEU A 793 -1.58 10.70 -8.40
CA LEU A 793 -2.99 10.43 -8.72
C LEU A 793 -3.78 11.68 -9.16
N PRO A 794 -3.68 12.85 -8.49
CA PRO A 794 -4.38 14.07 -8.92
C PRO A 794 -4.00 14.55 -10.32
N ALA A 795 -2.72 14.51 -10.66
CA ALA A 795 -2.29 14.87 -12.01
C ALA A 795 -2.76 13.82 -13.02
N ALA A 796 -2.63 12.53 -12.70
CA ALA A 796 -3.01 11.44 -13.59
C ALA A 796 -4.48 11.54 -14.04
N ILE A 797 -5.40 11.88 -13.13
CA ILE A 797 -6.83 12.02 -13.48
C ILE A 797 -7.12 13.30 -14.29
N VAL A 798 -6.46 14.42 -14.00
CA VAL A 798 -6.58 15.64 -14.82
C VAL A 798 -6.09 15.39 -16.24
N MET A 799 -4.94 14.72 -16.38
CA MET A 799 -4.37 14.31 -17.65
C MET A 799 -5.26 13.33 -18.41
N THR A 800 -5.88 12.39 -17.69
CA THR A 800 -6.85 11.45 -18.26
C THR A 800 -8.05 12.17 -18.87
N VAL A 801 -8.64 13.13 -18.15
CA VAL A 801 -9.76 13.92 -18.65
C VAL A 801 -9.35 14.74 -19.87
N TYR A 802 -8.18 15.38 -19.81
CA TYR A 802 -7.61 16.10 -20.95
C TYR A 802 -7.45 15.20 -22.18
N LEU A 803 -6.93 13.98 -22.00
CA LEU A 803 -6.77 13.02 -23.09
C LEU A 803 -8.09 12.63 -23.73
N ILE A 804 -9.11 12.35 -22.92
CA ILE A 804 -10.45 11.99 -23.43
C ILE A 804 -11.04 13.13 -24.25
N VAL A 805 -10.95 14.36 -23.74
CA VAL A 805 -11.44 15.56 -24.45
C VAL A 805 -10.66 15.79 -25.74
N ASN A 806 -9.33 15.69 -25.70
CA ASN A 806 -8.50 15.87 -26.88
C ASN A 806 -8.79 14.80 -27.94
N THR A 807 -8.97 13.54 -27.54
CA THR A 807 -9.34 12.43 -28.43
C THR A 807 -10.71 12.64 -29.07
N ALA A 808 -11.66 13.23 -28.32
CA ALA A 808 -13.02 13.48 -28.83
C ALA A 808 -13.08 14.64 -29.85
N ILE A 809 -12.13 15.59 -29.79
CA ILE A 809 -12.14 16.81 -30.62
C ILE A 809 -11.14 16.73 -31.77
N SER A 810 -9.99 16.08 -31.57
CA SER A 810 -8.88 16.07 -32.52
C SER A 810 -9.04 14.98 -33.60
N SER A 811 -8.65 15.32 -34.83
CA SER A 811 -8.64 14.40 -35.96
C SER A 811 -7.51 13.36 -35.93
N ASP A 812 -6.52 13.55 -35.05
CA ASP A 812 -5.40 12.62 -34.81
C ASP A 812 -5.31 12.24 -33.33
N PRO A 813 -6.13 11.28 -32.86
CA PRO A 813 -6.15 10.86 -31.47
C PRO A 813 -4.92 10.03 -31.08
N GLN A 814 -4.38 10.28 -29.87
CA GLN A 814 -3.25 9.53 -29.31
C GLN A 814 -3.69 8.12 -28.84
N TRP A 815 -3.80 7.18 -29.78
CA TRP A 815 -4.32 5.83 -29.54
C TRP A 815 -3.54 5.04 -28.48
N GLN A 816 -2.22 5.19 -28.40
CA GLN A 816 -1.39 4.47 -27.42
C GLN A 816 -1.73 4.87 -25.98
N SER A 817 -1.86 6.17 -25.73
CA SER A 817 -2.19 6.72 -24.42
C SER A 817 -3.65 6.42 -24.02
N LEU A 818 -4.58 6.41 -24.99
CA LEU A 818 -5.95 5.96 -24.77
C LEU A 818 -6.02 4.46 -24.44
N ALA A 819 -5.26 3.63 -25.16
CA ALA A 819 -5.18 2.19 -24.91
C ALA A 819 -4.60 1.91 -23.51
N LEU A 820 -3.56 2.65 -23.10
CA LEU A 820 -3.01 2.58 -21.74
C LEU A 820 -4.08 2.88 -20.69
N LEU A 821 -4.84 3.96 -20.88
CA LEU A 821 -5.88 4.38 -19.97
C LEU A 821 -6.98 3.32 -19.82
N ILE A 822 -7.46 2.78 -20.95
CA ILE A 822 -8.45 1.70 -20.98
C ILE A 822 -7.88 0.45 -20.31
N ALA A 823 -6.60 0.13 -20.51
CA ALA A 823 -5.97 -1.01 -19.85
C ALA A 823 -5.88 -0.79 -18.33
N ILE A 824 -5.43 0.37 -17.85
CA ILE A 824 -5.28 0.64 -16.41
C ILE A 824 -6.63 0.59 -15.68
N LEU A 825 -7.67 1.22 -16.25
CA LEU A 825 -8.98 1.29 -15.61
C LEU A 825 -9.85 0.04 -15.87
N GLY A 826 -9.74 -0.54 -17.06
CA GLY A 826 -10.59 -1.64 -17.55
C GLY A 826 -10.04 -3.03 -17.29
N LEU A 827 -8.72 -3.23 -17.19
CA LEU A 827 -8.15 -4.56 -16.96
C LEU A 827 -8.50 -5.12 -15.57
N PRO A 828 -8.36 -4.37 -14.46
CA PRO A 828 -8.79 -4.88 -13.14
C PRO A 828 -10.29 -5.18 -13.11
N ALA A 829 -11.08 -4.39 -13.82
CA ALA A 829 -12.53 -4.55 -13.97
C ALA A 829 -12.91 -5.88 -14.61
N VAL A 830 -12.34 -6.17 -15.78
CA VAL A 830 -12.55 -7.43 -16.52
C VAL A 830 -12.09 -8.62 -15.67
N LEU A 831 -10.93 -8.51 -15.04
CA LEU A 831 -10.39 -9.62 -14.25
C LEU A 831 -11.24 -9.89 -13.01
N ILE A 832 -11.78 -8.87 -12.32
CA ILE A 832 -12.68 -9.06 -11.17
C ILE A 832 -14.01 -9.68 -11.60
N ALA A 833 -14.54 -9.29 -12.77
CA ALA A 833 -15.76 -9.87 -13.34
C ALA A 833 -15.58 -11.38 -13.59
N ILE A 834 -14.46 -11.76 -14.21
CA ILE A 834 -14.12 -13.17 -14.49
C ILE A 834 -13.91 -13.96 -13.20
N THR A 835 -13.32 -13.35 -12.16
CA THR A 835 -12.85 -14.10 -10.99
C THR A 835 -13.88 -14.25 -9.88
N THR A 836 -14.76 -13.26 -9.72
CA THR A 836 -15.82 -13.32 -8.71
C THR A 836 -17.09 -14.00 -9.21
N PHE A 837 -17.27 -14.12 -10.54
CA PHE A 837 -18.51 -14.56 -11.20
C PHE A 837 -19.79 -13.86 -10.69
N LYS A 838 -19.63 -12.70 -10.06
CA LYS A 838 -20.69 -11.96 -9.38
C LYS A 838 -20.89 -10.64 -10.09
N PHE A 839 -21.88 -10.61 -10.99
CA PHE A 839 -22.27 -9.41 -11.75
C PHE A 839 -22.51 -8.17 -10.88
N ILE A 840 -22.90 -8.34 -9.61
CA ILE A 840 -23.06 -7.22 -8.67
C ILE A 840 -21.78 -6.40 -8.47
N TYR A 841 -20.59 -7.02 -8.52
CA TYR A 841 -19.33 -6.28 -8.40
C TYR A 841 -19.02 -5.44 -9.64
N VAL A 842 -19.47 -5.88 -10.82
CA VAL A 842 -19.39 -5.09 -12.06
C VAL A 842 -20.23 -3.82 -11.96
N LEU A 843 -21.42 -3.91 -11.34
CA LEU A 843 -22.25 -2.71 -11.09
C LEU A 843 -21.55 -1.74 -10.11
N TRP A 844 -21.03 -2.23 -8.99
CA TRP A 844 -20.31 -1.40 -8.01
C TRP A 844 -19.05 -0.76 -8.60
N MET A 845 -18.40 -1.47 -9.52
CA MET A 845 -17.26 -0.96 -10.26
C MET A 845 -17.64 0.19 -11.19
N ILE A 846 -18.78 0.12 -11.91
CA ILE A 846 -19.26 1.25 -12.71
C ILE A 846 -19.50 2.49 -11.82
N VAL A 847 -20.12 2.30 -10.65
CA VAL A 847 -20.31 3.38 -9.67
C VAL A 847 -18.95 3.97 -9.23
N TYR A 848 -17.95 3.12 -9.02
CA TYR A 848 -16.60 3.55 -8.67
C TYR A 848 -15.89 4.29 -9.81
N LEU A 849 -16.04 3.83 -11.06
CA LEU A 849 -15.48 4.49 -12.25
C LEU A 849 -16.03 5.91 -12.41
N ILE A 850 -17.33 6.11 -12.19
CA ILE A 850 -17.96 7.44 -12.18
C ILE A 850 -17.39 8.31 -11.04
N ALA A 851 -17.08 7.71 -9.89
CA ALA A 851 -16.53 8.39 -8.73
C ALA A 851 -15.00 8.57 -8.75
N LEU A 852 -14.29 8.18 -9.81
CA LEU A 852 -12.83 8.32 -9.91
C LEU A 852 -12.32 9.76 -9.68
N PRO A 853 -12.98 10.83 -10.16
CA PRO A 853 -12.55 12.19 -9.85
C PRO A 853 -12.60 12.48 -8.34
N ILE A 854 -13.56 11.91 -7.61
CA ILE A 854 -13.63 12.09 -6.15
C ILE A 854 -12.44 11.38 -5.50
N TRP A 855 -12.20 10.12 -5.86
CA TRP A 855 -11.16 9.28 -5.27
C TRP A 855 -9.73 9.73 -5.59
N ASN A 856 -9.48 10.18 -6.84
CA ASN A 856 -8.13 10.46 -7.33
C ASN A 856 -7.81 11.96 -7.39
N LEU A 857 -8.80 12.87 -7.32
CA LEU A 857 -8.58 14.32 -7.32
C LEU A 857 -9.01 14.98 -6.02
N VAL A 858 -10.30 14.89 -5.66
CA VAL A 858 -10.88 15.68 -4.55
C VAL A 858 -10.31 15.24 -3.20
N LEU A 859 -10.35 13.95 -2.89
CA LEU A 859 -9.89 13.44 -1.60
C LEU A 859 -8.36 13.61 -1.42
N PRO A 860 -7.49 13.28 -2.38
CA PRO A 860 -6.05 13.48 -2.21
C PRO A 860 -5.67 14.95 -2.14
N LEU A 861 -6.22 15.84 -2.98
CA LEU A 861 -5.92 17.28 -2.90
C LEU A 861 -6.35 17.88 -1.56
N TYR A 862 -7.53 17.50 -1.06
CA TYR A 862 -7.97 17.93 0.26
C TYR A 862 -7.00 17.44 1.35
N SER A 863 -6.55 16.19 1.27
CA SER A 863 -5.62 15.57 2.21
C SER A 863 -4.26 16.28 2.20
N PHE A 864 -3.70 16.50 1.01
CA PHE A 864 -2.42 17.17 0.83
C PHE A 864 -2.47 18.64 1.29
N TRP A 865 -3.59 19.31 1.07
CA TRP A 865 -3.79 20.66 1.59
C TRP A 865 -3.89 20.70 3.12
N HIS A 866 -4.31 19.62 3.77
CA HIS A 866 -4.50 19.52 5.22
C HIS A 866 -3.51 18.55 5.90
N PHE A 867 -2.26 18.46 5.41
CA PHE A 867 -1.19 17.68 6.06
C PHE A 867 -0.86 18.14 7.49
N ASP A 868 -1.21 19.37 7.84
CA ASP A 868 -1.01 19.99 9.16
C ASP A 868 -2.27 19.93 10.06
N ASP A 869 -3.34 19.26 9.61
CA ASP A 869 -4.56 19.09 10.39
C ASP A 869 -4.61 17.71 11.06
N PHE A 870 -4.34 17.72 12.37
CA PHE A 870 -4.35 16.53 13.22
C PHE A 870 -5.67 16.33 13.98
N SER A 871 -6.69 17.17 13.73
CA SER A 871 -7.98 17.04 14.40
C SER A 871 -8.64 15.72 14.03
N TRP A 872 -9.34 15.06 14.96
CA TRP A 872 -10.01 13.81 14.60
C TRP A 872 -11.25 14.00 13.71
N GLY A 873 -11.73 15.25 13.57
CA GLY A 873 -12.94 15.61 12.84
C GLY A 873 -14.18 15.02 13.50
N ALA A 874 -15.26 15.81 13.61
CA ALA A 874 -16.49 15.37 14.26
C ALA A 874 -17.17 14.23 13.47
N THR A 875 -16.73 12.99 13.70
CA THR A 875 -17.39 11.77 13.21
C THR A 875 -18.58 11.45 14.13
N ARG A 876 -18.47 11.83 15.40
CA ARG A 876 -19.55 11.87 16.40
C ARG A 876 -19.29 13.09 17.29
N VAL A 877 -20.22 14.05 17.29
CA VAL A 877 -20.14 15.22 18.19
C VAL A 877 -20.25 14.69 19.62
N VAL A 878 -19.45 15.21 20.56
CA VAL A 878 -19.64 14.93 21.99
C VAL A 878 -20.35 16.13 22.60
N VAL A 879 -21.29 15.90 23.51
CA VAL A 879 -22.04 16.98 24.17
C VAL A 879 -21.05 17.90 24.90
N GLY A 880 -20.97 19.17 24.50
CA GLY A 880 -20.11 20.19 25.11
C GLY A 880 -18.88 20.67 24.30
N GLU A 881 -18.72 20.27 23.04
CA GLU A 881 -17.52 20.59 22.24
C GLU A 881 -17.47 22.05 21.72
N LYS A 882 -16.38 22.78 22.01
CA LYS A 882 -15.94 23.98 21.27
C LYS A 882 -14.75 23.64 20.35
N LYS A 883 -14.71 24.26 19.18
CA LYS A 883 -13.73 24.01 18.11
C LYS A 883 -12.31 24.41 18.56
N GLY A 884 -11.43 23.45 18.89
CA GLY A 884 -10.00 23.72 19.11
C GLY A 884 -9.28 22.93 20.21
N ASP A 885 -9.99 22.36 21.20
CA ASP A 885 -9.37 21.80 22.41
C ASP A 885 -8.96 20.31 22.32
N SER A 886 -8.49 19.86 21.15
CA SER A 886 -8.01 18.48 20.99
C SER A 886 -6.49 18.47 20.91
N HIS A 887 -5.87 17.96 21.97
CA HIS A 887 -4.44 17.70 22.18
C HIS A 887 -3.59 18.90 22.64
N GLY A 888 -3.28 18.89 23.94
CA GLY A 888 -1.87 18.90 24.33
C GLY A 888 -1.24 20.21 24.77
N ASP A 889 -1.90 20.99 25.63
CA ASP A 889 -1.15 21.75 26.63
C ASP A 889 -1.55 21.20 28.02
N ALA A 890 -0.58 20.60 28.70
CA ALA A 890 -0.73 20.14 30.08
C ALA A 890 0.33 20.86 30.92
N ASP A 891 -0.13 21.72 31.82
CA ASP A 891 0.69 22.27 32.89
C ASP A 891 1.02 21.16 33.92
N GLY A 892 2.20 21.23 34.52
CA GLY A 892 2.59 20.33 35.64
C GLY A 892 3.72 19.33 35.33
N LYS A 893 4.41 18.88 36.39
CA LYS A 893 5.51 17.88 36.29
C LYS A 893 5.02 16.53 36.79
N PHE A 894 5.29 15.46 36.05
CA PHE A 894 4.96 14.09 36.46
C PHE A 894 5.70 13.71 37.75
N ASP A 895 4.94 13.31 38.78
CA ASP A 895 5.47 12.75 40.02
C ASP A 895 5.45 11.20 39.96
N PRO A 896 6.60 10.54 39.75
CA PRO A 896 6.66 9.08 39.64
C PRO A 896 6.34 8.36 40.96
N THR A 897 6.35 9.06 42.11
CA THR A 897 6.08 8.43 43.42
C THR A 897 4.61 8.05 43.59
N ARG A 898 3.70 8.67 42.84
CA ARG A 898 2.26 8.35 42.84
C ARG A 898 1.94 7.01 42.16
N LEU A 899 2.86 6.45 41.37
CA LEU A 899 2.66 5.19 40.68
C LEU A 899 3.26 4.03 41.48
N VAL A 900 2.40 3.18 42.02
CA VAL A 900 2.82 2.00 42.79
C VAL A 900 3.10 0.83 41.86
N MET A 901 4.35 0.35 41.84
CA MET A 901 4.80 -0.80 41.06
C MET A 901 5.38 -1.86 42.00
N LYS A 902 4.71 -3.01 42.13
CA LYS A 902 5.13 -4.14 43.00
C LYS A 902 5.17 -5.45 42.24
N LYS A 903 5.86 -6.46 42.76
CA LYS A 903 5.78 -7.81 42.16
C LYS A 903 4.42 -8.42 42.44
N TRP A 904 4.03 -9.38 41.60
CA TRP A 904 2.78 -10.11 41.77
C TRP A 904 2.64 -10.74 43.17
N GLU A 905 3.72 -11.30 43.70
CA GLU A 905 3.77 -11.94 45.02
C GLU A 905 3.43 -10.97 46.16
N ASP A 906 3.91 -9.73 46.06
CA ASP A 906 3.65 -8.68 47.05
C ASP A 906 2.17 -8.25 46.98
N TRP A 907 1.64 -8.06 45.76
CA TRP A 907 0.23 -7.73 45.55
C TRP A 907 -0.73 -8.81 46.06
N GLU A 908 -0.43 -10.10 45.81
CA GLU A 908 -1.24 -11.21 46.32
C GLU A 908 -1.15 -11.34 47.84
N THR A 909 0.02 -11.08 48.43
CA THR A 909 0.19 -11.05 49.88
C THR A 909 -0.67 -9.96 50.50
N GLU A 910 -0.73 -8.79 49.90
CA GLU A 910 -1.60 -7.69 50.35
C GLU A 910 -3.09 -8.00 50.19
N ARG A 911 -3.48 -8.67 49.10
CA ARG A 911 -4.88 -9.02 48.85
C ARG A 911 -5.40 -10.14 49.73
N THR A 912 -4.60 -11.19 49.94
CA THR A 912 -5.02 -12.42 50.65
C THR A 912 -4.60 -12.43 52.12
N GLY A 913 -3.65 -11.58 52.52
CA GLY A 913 -3.01 -11.61 53.84
C GLY A 913 -2.07 -12.81 54.04
N GLN A 914 -1.87 -13.66 53.02
CA GLN A 914 -1.03 -14.85 53.09
C GLN A 914 0.33 -14.59 52.45
N LYS A 915 1.41 -14.87 53.18
CA LYS A 915 2.78 -14.80 52.63
C LYS A 915 3.02 -15.96 51.67
N PHE A 916 3.18 -15.66 50.39
CA PHE A 916 3.59 -16.64 49.39
C PHE A 916 5.11 -16.81 49.38
N ASN A 917 5.62 -17.87 49.99
CA ASN A 917 7.06 -18.21 49.96
C ASN A 917 7.51 -18.85 48.62
N LYS A 918 6.57 -19.22 47.74
CA LYS A 918 6.86 -19.89 46.48
C LYS A 918 6.74 -18.88 45.35
N LYS A 919 7.86 -18.57 44.70
CA LYS A 919 7.87 -17.64 43.57
C LYS A 919 7.00 -18.17 42.43
N MET A 920 6.18 -17.30 41.84
CA MET A 920 5.44 -17.66 40.63
C MET A 920 6.46 -17.91 39.52
N THR A 921 6.64 -19.17 39.14
CA THR A 921 7.62 -19.58 38.13
C THR A 921 6.95 -19.52 36.76
N LEU A 922 6.83 -18.29 36.24
CA LEU A 922 6.47 -18.09 34.83
C LEU A 922 7.67 -18.50 33.97
N LYS A 923 7.44 -19.31 32.93
CA LYS A 923 8.48 -19.60 31.94
C LYS A 923 8.77 -18.33 31.15
N THR A 924 9.88 -17.68 31.43
CA THR A 924 10.30 -16.44 30.78
C THR A 924 11.10 -16.73 29.51
N PRO A 925 11.26 -15.74 28.60
CA PRO A 925 12.17 -15.85 27.45
C PRO A 925 13.63 -16.12 27.83
N LEU A 926 14.01 -15.86 29.08
CA LEU A 926 15.37 -15.97 29.62
C LEU A 926 15.65 -17.35 30.22
N ASP A 927 14.62 -18.18 30.41
CA ASP A 927 14.79 -19.51 30.97
C ASP A 927 15.48 -20.42 29.95
N SER A 928 16.48 -21.17 30.42
CA SER A 928 17.22 -22.12 29.57
C SER A 928 16.25 -23.16 28.98
N PRO A 929 16.31 -23.44 27.66
CA PRO A 929 15.59 -24.56 27.09
C PRO A 929 15.92 -25.82 27.88
N ALA A 930 14.91 -26.60 28.28
CA ALA A 930 15.16 -27.87 28.95
C ALA A 930 16.09 -28.70 28.06
N ALA A 931 17.28 -29.02 28.56
CA ALA A 931 18.18 -29.94 27.88
C ALA A 931 17.44 -31.26 27.74
N PHE A 932 17.17 -31.68 26.51
CA PHE A 932 16.53 -32.95 26.22
C PHE A 932 17.58 -34.06 26.43
N ASP A 933 17.87 -34.35 27.69
CA ASP A 933 18.51 -35.60 28.12
C ASP A 933 17.40 -36.64 28.18
N GLY A 934 17.32 -37.48 27.15
CA GLY A 934 16.33 -38.54 27.01
C GLY A 934 16.50 -39.72 27.98
N LYS A 935 16.64 -39.48 29.29
CA LYS A 935 16.79 -40.56 30.29
C LYS A 935 15.76 -40.64 31.42
N ASN A 936 14.82 -39.70 31.56
CA ASN A 936 13.86 -39.80 32.67
C ASN A 936 12.45 -40.17 32.19
N THR A 937 12.23 -41.47 32.02
CA THR A 937 10.91 -42.10 32.10
C THR A 937 10.42 -41.98 33.55
N ILE A 938 9.41 -41.14 33.79
CA ILE A 938 8.64 -41.19 35.04
C ILE A 938 7.30 -41.83 34.71
N THR A 939 7.14 -43.07 35.17
CA THR A 939 5.89 -43.84 35.22
C THR A 939 4.82 -43.13 36.06
N PRO A 940 3.52 -43.24 35.72
CA PRO A 940 2.45 -42.58 36.44
C PRO A 940 2.10 -43.37 37.72
N ALA A 941 2.27 -42.76 38.89
CA ALA A 941 1.77 -43.29 40.15
C ALA A 941 0.71 -42.34 40.75
N THR A 942 -0.53 -42.82 40.69
CA THR A 942 -1.63 -42.67 41.67
C THR A 942 -2.12 -41.27 42.09
N VAL A 943 -3.40 -41.07 41.83
CA VAL A 943 -4.31 -40.02 42.30
C VAL A 943 -4.51 -40.11 43.82
N SER A 944 -4.48 -38.98 44.55
CA SER A 944 -5.31 -38.83 45.76
C SER A 944 -5.73 -37.38 46.02
N SER A 945 -7.02 -37.26 46.31
CA SER A 945 -7.83 -36.12 46.75
C SER A 945 -7.19 -35.19 47.80
N PHE A 946 -7.39 -33.88 47.64
CA PHE A 946 -7.26 -32.91 48.72
C PHE A 946 -8.56 -32.14 48.90
N GLY A 947 -9.29 -32.51 49.94
CA GLY A 947 -10.54 -31.91 50.34
C GLY A 947 -11.06 -32.55 51.62
N THR A 948 -10.31 -32.47 52.72
CA THR A 948 -10.84 -32.45 54.10
C THR A 948 -9.72 -32.36 55.15
N ILE A 949 -10.02 -31.61 56.22
CA ILE A 949 -9.62 -31.83 57.63
C ILE A 949 -8.32 -31.17 58.14
N PHE A 950 -8.56 -30.13 58.96
CA PHE A 950 -7.84 -29.80 60.19
C PHE A 950 -7.35 -31.04 60.95
N ASN A 951 -6.03 -31.18 61.18
CA ASN A 951 -5.44 -31.37 62.52
C ASN A 951 -4.00 -31.89 62.45
N ASP A 952 -3.24 -31.37 63.41
CA ASP A 952 -2.16 -32.01 64.16
C ASP A 952 -0.78 -32.31 63.51
N ARG A 953 0.18 -31.51 64.02
CA ARG A 953 1.40 -31.91 64.75
C ARG A 953 2.51 -32.68 64.04
N LYS A 954 3.70 -32.04 64.14
CA LYS A 954 5.01 -32.61 64.57
C LYS A 954 5.62 -33.65 63.59
N MET A 955 6.92 -33.77 63.36
CA MET A 955 8.15 -33.36 64.02
C MET A 955 9.30 -33.85 63.11
N PHE A 956 10.45 -33.16 63.13
CA PHE A 956 11.84 -33.62 62.81
C PHE A 956 12.08 -34.43 61.52
N GLY A 957 13.00 -34.10 60.61
CA GLY A 957 14.34 -33.54 60.81
C GLY A 957 15.39 -34.57 60.37
N ALA A 958 16.36 -34.12 59.57
CA ALA A 958 17.73 -34.64 59.38
C ALA A 958 18.13 -34.94 57.91
N SER A 959 18.97 -34.04 57.38
CA SER A 959 20.06 -34.33 56.42
C SER A 959 21.17 -35.19 57.09
N PRO A 960 22.41 -35.37 56.56
CA PRO A 960 22.96 -35.15 55.20
C PRO A 960 23.91 -36.26 54.65
N ALA A 961 24.10 -36.27 53.32
CA ALA A 961 25.37 -36.41 52.56
C ALA A 961 26.30 -37.65 52.76
N PRO A 962 27.52 -37.68 52.17
CA PRO A 962 27.91 -37.86 50.76
C PRO A 962 28.75 -39.18 50.59
N THR A 963 29.33 -39.61 49.46
CA THR A 963 30.53 -39.08 48.79
C THR A 963 31.10 -40.15 47.81
N ILE A 964 32.00 -39.71 46.88
CA ILE A 964 33.21 -40.41 46.35
C ILE A 964 33.05 -41.31 45.08
N THR A 965 33.38 -40.78 43.88
CA THR A 965 34.62 -40.91 43.03
C THR A 965 34.63 -42.17 42.13
N SER A 966 35.22 -42.27 40.93
CA SER A 966 36.17 -41.47 40.13
C SER A 966 36.27 -42.06 38.71
N SER A 967 36.80 -41.25 37.78
CA SER A 967 37.70 -41.58 36.66
C SER A 967 37.22 -42.51 35.52
N GLN A 968 37.03 -41.94 34.32
CA GLN A 968 38.09 -41.76 33.31
C GLN A 968 37.74 -40.59 32.38
#